data_AF-A0A4R4KRX4-F1
#
_entry.id   AF-A0A4R4KRX4-F1
#
_cell.length_a   1.000
_cell.length_b   1.000
_cell.length_c   1.000
_cell.angle_alpha   90.00
_cell.angle_beta   90.00
_cell.angle_gamma   90.00
#
_symmetry.space_group_name_H-M   'P 1'
#
loop_
_entity.id
_entity.type
_entity.pdbx_description
1 polymer ?
#
loop_
_entity_poly.entity_id
_entity_poly.type
_entity_poly.pdbx_seq_one_letter_code
_entity_poly.pdbx_strand_id
1 'polypeptide(L)'
;MAVAAATAGPLPVVATTSATTADPVPTVVVAPDPSYRQPTWEGWGTSLVWFANATGGYPDEIRDHLVDLLFGEDGLRLNMARYNIGGGNAPDVRTDYMKAGATMPGFWQAPAGTTRTDVDWWDPDNPGHWNWEADANQRWWVDQIKDRVDTWEAFSNSPPYFQTVSGYVSGGFNSSADQIRADRVDDFATYLVRVTEHLEAAHGIRFDTIEPLNEPNTSYWGTQLGPDGQPTGGRQEGAHASPALQQQVILALARRLENARTRARIAAMDETNPGTFVTNWNGYSAETRAAVDQLNVHTYGTGQRTSARDIAKGVDKPLWMSEVDGTWGTGQSFTSMDPGLGIAERIVNDVRELEPSAWMLWQPIEDYHPQHAGNKNWGAVQIPFDCTAQDTRQSCPARLNTKFHTLRNFTHFIRPGDHVVKVNDTASLAAVSANGRAATVVHVNSSDTGRHVTLDLSRFGHVAPEATVTPVVTDASGALVRHEPVRVGKKSAAFTVPAKSVTTFVVDGVRGVADDAALVRAGHVYRLRGVQSGRSLTPAGSSVVIRTSDATAADQLWRITPVTTATGNRSRYLLSTGDRNLVLRDGSLTLEPSSAAIAADPIAQWILSTTGDGTYTLVNAATGRLVDVSGHATADASPVGTWTPSSANNQRWTIIDETVLSTVDAHLFTTPGAPPVLPTTVTPVYRDGARGSLPVVWRTLPPRQRWNAPGTVTVLGTATDPLGRKVRARAVITVDTVVATEPARAKAYPGGRPDLPATVTGVGAHGARVPLPVTWSAPPAYDRTGVFTLVGTAALPGGSTVPATVRVQVTTPVVVNAATDPGVRASATYTESGYSADRLHNGVTTEKAWSNWRSGTKNSTDTLTFLLPARRDVASATVHFHRDGNADTYAQSLRAEVRDATGAWVPASDEISVPGGSPAPVVAVPLSAVTTTDGVRLVLTARPGLWITVGEVQLHTPTPGQSSDAALSALSVDGVAVPGFTPDVLDYTVSARTGELAATPRDPYAGVSTAQTRADRTATVTVTSEDRSQTRTYRVRFRR
;
A
#
# COMPACT_ATOMS: atom_id res chain seq x y z
N MET A 1 41.00 -30.31 67.78
CA MET A 1 42.31 -30.44 67.11
C MET A 1 42.07 -30.76 65.65
N ALA A 2 42.83 -30.09 64.78
CA ALA A 2 43.24 -30.54 63.43
C ALA A 2 42.20 -30.70 62.30
N VAL A 3 42.30 -29.74 61.37
CA VAL A 3 42.35 -29.86 59.89
C VAL A 3 41.14 -30.44 59.15
N ALA A 4 40.44 -29.57 58.41
CA ALA A 4 39.84 -29.91 57.12
C ALA A 4 40.14 -28.78 56.13
N ALA A 5 40.76 -29.13 55.00
CA ALA A 5 41.28 -28.21 54.00
C ALA A 5 40.16 -27.49 53.25
N ALA A 6 40.28 -26.16 53.13
CA ALA A 6 39.45 -25.33 52.26
C ALA A 6 40.12 -25.20 50.88
N THR A 7 39.49 -25.75 49.85
CA THR A 7 39.82 -25.49 48.44
C THR A 7 39.07 -24.24 47.99
N ALA A 8 39.83 -23.19 47.66
CA ALA A 8 39.30 -21.98 47.04
C ALA A 8 38.88 -22.28 45.59
N GLY A 9 37.57 -22.28 45.33
CA GLY A 9 37.03 -22.34 43.98
C GLY A 9 37.27 -21.02 43.23
N PRO A 10 37.53 -21.05 41.91
CA PRO A 10 37.69 -19.84 41.12
C PRO A 10 36.38 -19.06 41.04
N LEU A 11 36.52 -17.73 41.12
CA LEU A 11 35.46 -16.72 40.98
C LEU A 11 34.66 -16.90 39.68
N PRO A 12 33.36 -16.56 39.65
CA PRO A 12 32.58 -16.58 38.43
C PRO A 12 33.17 -15.57 37.43
N VAL A 13 33.56 -16.07 36.27
CA VAL A 13 33.91 -15.23 35.12
C VAL A 13 32.64 -14.51 34.70
N VAL A 14 32.66 -13.18 34.78
CA VAL A 14 31.68 -12.31 34.16
C VAL A 14 31.70 -12.63 32.66
N ALA A 15 30.65 -13.30 32.18
CA ALA A 15 30.42 -13.44 30.75
C ALA A 15 30.15 -12.04 30.19
N THR A 16 31.16 -11.44 29.56
CA THR A 16 30.93 -10.33 28.64
C THR A 16 30.08 -10.88 27.51
N THR A 17 28.78 -10.61 27.56
CA THR A 17 27.86 -10.87 26.46
C THR A 17 28.38 -10.13 25.24
N SER A 18 28.82 -10.92 24.25
CA SER A 18 29.09 -10.46 22.89
C SER A 18 27.87 -9.67 22.43
N ALA A 19 28.07 -8.39 22.09
CA ALA A 19 27.03 -7.58 21.47
C ALA A 19 26.56 -8.31 20.21
N THR A 20 25.34 -8.85 20.27
CA THR A 20 24.63 -9.33 19.10
C THR A 20 24.53 -8.18 18.12
N THR A 21 25.12 -8.34 16.93
CA THR A 21 24.88 -7.47 15.79
C THR A 21 23.37 -7.40 15.59
N ALA A 22 22.76 -6.25 15.89
CA ALA A 22 21.33 -6.04 15.69
C ALA A 22 20.99 -6.31 14.23
N ASP A 23 19.92 -7.07 13.99
CA ASP A 23 19.39 -7.28 12.64
C ASP A 23 19.19 -5.92 11.94
N PRO A 24 19.49 -5.81 10.64
CA PRO A 24 19.31 -4.56 9.91
C PRO A 24 17.86 -4.11 10.00
N VAL A 25 17.63 -2.91 10.55
CA VAL A 25 16.31 -2.30 10.66
C VAL A 25 15.68 -2.19 9.26
N PRO A 26 14.50 -2.78 9.01
CA PRO A 26 13.85 -2.72 7.70
C PRO A 26 13.65 -1.27 7.23
N THR A 27 13.92 -1.00 5.95
CA THR A 27 13.79 0.35 5.37
C THR A 27 12.56 0.46 4.49
N VAL A 28 11.81 1.56 4.62
CA VAL A 28 10.65 1.91 3.78
C VAL A 28 10.85 3.31 3.20
N VAL A 29 10.54 3.49 1.91
CA VAL A 29 10.55 4.80 1.25
C VAL A 29 9.11 5.25 1.01
N VAL A 30 8.73 6.37 1.61
CA VAL A 30 7.39 6.96 1.53
C VAL A 30 7.48 8.24 0.70
N ALA A 31 6.72 8.31 -0.39
CA ALA A 31 6.74 9.39 -1.37
C ALA A 31 5.33 10.00 -1.52
N PRO A 32 5.02 11.09 -0.80
CA PRO A 32 3.81 11.87 -1.01
C PRO A 32 3.78 12.47 -2.43
N ASP A 33 2.68 12.30 -3.14
CA ASP A 33 2.51 12.72 -4.54
C ASP A 33 1.41 13.78 -4.66
N PRO A 34 1.76 15.09 -4.63
CA PRO A 34 0.79 16.17 -4.69
C PRO A 34 0.12 16.34 -6.06
N SER A 35 0.47 15.51 -7.07
CA SER A 35 -0.18 15.52 -8.38
C SER A 35 -1.56 14.87 -8.38
N TYR A 36 -1.86 14.03 -7.39
CA TYR A 36 -3.16 13.41 -7.19
C TYR A 36 -3.72 13.80 -5.82
N ARG A 37 -4.70 14.70 -5.83
CA ARG A 37 -5.30 15.26 -4.62
C ARG A 37 -6.74 14.81 -4.48
N GLN A 38 -7.11 14.30 -3.32
CA GLN A 38 -8.50 14.04 -2.94
C GLN A 38 -9.26 15.39 -2.81
N PRO A 39 -10.60 15.38 -2.59
CA PRO A 39 -11.34 16.60 -2.33
C PRO A 39 -10.76 17.37 -1.13
N THR A 40 -11.17 18.62 -0.97
CA THR A 40 -10.86 19.35 0.26
C THR A 40 -11.33 18.54 1.46
N TRP A 41 -10.45 18.35 2.44
CA TRP A 41 -10.76 17.65 3.67
C TRP A 41 -11.73 18.51 4.49
N GLU A 42 -12.92 17.99 4.76
CA GLU A 42 -13.94 18.65 5.56
C GLU A 42 -13.63 18.50 7.05
N GLY A 43 -13.19 17.31 7.47
CA GLY A 43 -12.76 17.13 8.84
C GLY A 43 -12.91 15.73 9.41
N TRP A 44 -12.91 15.72 10.74
CA TRP A 44 -13.03 14.55 11.59
C TRP A 44 -14.19 14.77 12.54
N GLY A 45 -15.07 13.79 12.65
CA GLY A 45 -16.22 13.93 13.52
C GLY A 45 -16.64 12.66 14.22
N THR A 46 -17.83 12.74 14.82
CA THR A 46 -18.46 11.62 15.49
C THR A 46 -19.97 11.74 15.43
N SER A 47 -20.67 10.62 15.56
CA SER A 47 -22.08 10.65 15.92
C SER A 47 -22.24 10.89 17.42
N LEU A 48 -23.20 11.74 17.81
CA LEU A 48 -23.62 11.97 19.21
C LEU A 48 -24.50 10.82 19.75
N VAL A 49 -24.71 9.79 18.94
CA VAL A 49 -25.53 8.62 19.26
C VAL A 49 -25.17 7.99 20.61
N TRP A 50 -26.20 7.77 21.41
CA TRP A 50 -26.24 7.09 22.71
C TRP A 50 -25.35 7.66 23.81
N PHE A 51 -24.05 7.86 23.59
CA PHE A 51 -23.16 8.40 24.61
C PHE A 51 -23.61 9.80 25.05
N ALA A 52 -24.07 10.65 24.12
CA ALA A 52 -24.51 12.00 24.49
C ALA A 52 -25.83 11.95 25.26
N ASN A 53 -26.71 11.01 24.93
CA ASN A 53 -27.92 10.72 25.70
C ASN A 53 -27.60 10.21 27.12
N ALA A 54 -26.61 9.31 27.26
CA ALA A 54 -26.21 8.77 28.55
C ALA A 54 -25.50 9.81 29.43
N THR A 55 -24.57 10.58 28.85
CA THR A 55 -23.63 11.42 29.60
C THR A 55 -24.07 12.88 29.73
N GLY A 56 -25.00 13.37 28.91
CA GLY A 56 -25.45 14.77 28.97
C GLY A 56 -26.08 15.18 30.31
N GLY A 57 -26.57 14.20 31.08
CA GLY A 57 -27.12 14.39 32.43
C GLY A 57 -26.12 14.23 33.58
N TYR A 58 -24.83 14.02 33.30
CA TYR A 58 -23.80 13.85 34.34
C TYR A 58 -23.45 15.17 35.04
N PRO A 59 -22.81 15.12 36.22
CA PRO A 59 -22.24 16.30 36.87
C PRO A 59 -21.36 17.12 35.91
N ASP A 60 -21.44 18.45 36.00
CA ASP A 60 -20.73 19.40 35.12
C ASP A 60 -19.25 19.05 34.93
N GLU A 61 -18.53 18.78 36.03
CA GLU A 61 -17.11 18.44 36.00
C GLU A 61 -16.79 17.22 35.11
N ILE A 62 -17.70 16.24 35.04
CA ILE A 62 -17.52 15.03 34.23
C ILE A 62 -17.87 15.34 32.78
N ARG A 63 -19.05 15.91 32.52
CA ARG A 63 -19.52 16.13 31.13
C ARG A 63 -18.69 17.18 30.40
N ASP A 64 -18.23 18.24 31.07
CA ASP A 64 -17.32 19.25 30.49
C ASP A 64 -15.97 18.62 30.14
N HIS A 65 -15.47 17.73 30.99
CA HIS A 65 -14.25 16.98 30.70
C HIS A 65 -14.41 16.09 29.46
N LEU A 66 -15.55 15.42 29.30
CA LEU A 66 -15.84 14.60 28.12
C LEU A 66 -15.91 15.47 26.85
N VAL A 67 -16.52 16.66 26.92
CA VAL A 67 -16.52 17.64 25.81
C VAL A 67 -15.09 18.01 25.41
N ASP A 68 -14.22 18.31 26.38
CA ASP A 68 -12.84 18.67 26.10
C ASP A 68 -12.01 17.51 25.55
N LEU A 69 -12.28 16.27 25.96
CA LEU A 69 -11.64 15.09 25.37
C LEU A 69 -11.96 14.94 23.88
N LEU A 70 -13.17 15.26 23.43
CA LEU A 70 -13.57 15.07 22.04
C LEU A 70 -13.33 16.31 21.16
N PHE A 71 -13.70 17.49 21.65
CA PHE A 71 -13.75 18.74 20.87
C PHE A 71 -12.75 19.79 21.38
N GLY A 72 -12.08 19.57 22.51
CA GLY A 72 -11.05 20.47 23.03
C GLY A 72 -9.76 20.45 22.22
N GLU A 73 -8.96 21.51 22.35
CA GLU A 73 -7.70 21.65 21.60
C GLU A 73 -6.70 20.53 21.89
N ASP A 74 -6.63 20.08 23.15
CA ASP A 74 -5.77 18.98 23.60
C ASP A 74 -6.44 17.59 23.45
N GLY A 75 -7.73 17.56 23.12
CA GLY A 75 -8.51 16.34 22.92
C GLY A 75 -8.32 15.72 21.54
N LEU A 76 -9.36 15.08 21.03
CA LEU A 76 -9.43 14.62 19.63
C LEU A 76 -9.57 15.79 18.67
N ARG A 77 -10.03 16.96 19.12
CA ARG A 77 -10.18 18.17 18.29
C ARG A 77 -11.01 17.89 17.04
N LEU A 78 -12.13 17.18 17.24
CA LEU A 78 -13.15 16.94 16.21
C LEU A 78 -13.81 18.27 15.84
N ASN A 79 -14.23 18.39 14.58
CA ASN A 79 -14.88 19.59 14.05
C ASN A 79 -16.20 19.29 13.33
N MET A 80 -16.72 18.07 13.44
CA MET A 80 -17.98 17.66 12.81
C MET A 80 -18.79 16.80 13.79
N ALA A 81 -20.12 16.91 13.76
CA ALA A 81 -21.01 16.15 14.64
C ALA A 81 -22.28 15.69 13.91
N ARG A 82 -22.69 14.43 14.18
CA ARG A 82 -23.98 13.88 13.71
C ARG A 82 -24.97 13.81 14.88
N TYR A 83 -26.13 14.45 14.77
CA TYR A 83 -27.19 14.42 15.78
C TYR A 83 -28.17 13.28 15.50
N ASN A 84 -28.38 12.37 16.46
CA ASN A 84 -29.32 11.26 16.31
C ASN A 84 -30.75 11.71 16.70
N ILE A 85 -31.64 11.86 15.73
CA ILE A 85 -33.07 12.09 15.95
C ILE A 85 -33.71 10.78 16.41
N GLY A 86 -34.10 10.71 17.68
CA GLY A 86 -34.69 9.51 18.26
C GLY A 86 -36.07 9.15 17.70
N GLY A 87 -36.34 7.86 17.55
CA GLY A 87 -37.66 7.34 17.23
C GLY A 87 -38.57 7.35 18.46
N GLY A 88 -38.05 6.90 19.61
CA GLY A 88 -38.81 6.83 20.87
C GLY A 88 -39.73 5.61 20.95
N ASN A 89 -39.60 4.88 22.07
CA ASN A 89 -40.47 3.74 22.39
C ASN A 89 -41.93 4.16 22.60
N ALA A 90 -42.85 3.24 22.32
CA ALA A 90 -44.26 3.42 22.69
C ALA A 90 -44.44 3.59 24.22
N PRO A 91 -45.48 4.30 24.69
CA PRO A 91 -45.65 4.56 26.13
C PRO A 91 -45.81 3.31 27.01
N ASP A 92 -46.31 2.20 26.46
CA ASP A 92 -46.51 0.91 27.16
C ASP A 92 -45.32 -0.06 27.00
N VAL A 93 -44.23 0.38 26.38
CA VAL A 93 -43.02 -0.42 26.17
C VAL A 93 -41.96 -0.03 27.20
N ARG A 94 -41.39 -1.03 27.87
CA ARG A 94 -40.29 -0.83 28.83
C ARG A 94 -39.07 -0.15 28.19
N THR A 95 -38.27 0.56 28.98
CA THR A 95 -37.14 1.35 28.48
C THR A 95 -35.76 0.70 28.68
N ASP A 96 -35.70 -0.42 29.40
CA ASP A 96 -34.48 -1.08 29.89
C ASP A 96 -34.11 -2.36 29.11
N TYR A 97 -34.56 -2.49 27.85
CA TYR A 97 -34.25 -3.65 27.01
C TYR A 97 -33.14 -3.41 25.97
N MET A 98 -32.78 -2.14 25.74
CA MET A 98 -31.67 -1.74 24.87
C MET A 98 -30.38 -1.50 25.67
N LYS A 99 -29.25 -1.27 24.99
CA LYS A 99 -28.02 -0.80 25.64
C LYS A 99 -28.27 0.52 26.39
N ALA A 100 -27.52 0.76 27.47
CA ALA A 100 -27.53 2.05 28.16
C ALA A 100 -27.24 3.20 27.18
N GLY A 101 -28.03 4.28 27.25
CA GLY A 101 -27.99 5.40 26.31
C GLY A 101 -28.69 5.16 24.97
N ALA A 102 -28.97 3.90 24.58
CA ALA A 102 -29.54 3.59 23.26
C ALA A 102 -31.05 3.76 23.16
N THR A 103 -31.76 3.87 24.29
CA THR A 103 -33.17 4.24 24.34
C THR A 103 -33.30 5.75 24.14
N MET A 104 -33.56 6.18 22.91
CA MET A 104 -33.61 7.58 22.53
C MET A 104 -35.01 8.17 22.73
N PRO A 105 -35.16 9.38 23.28
CA PRO A 105 -36.45 10.07 23.32
C PRO A 105 -36.88 10.52 21.92
N GLY A 106 -38.16 10.36 21.58
CA GLY A 106 -38.76 10.96 20.39
C GLY A 106 -39.33 12.35 20.66
N PHE A 107 -39.36 13.21 19.65
CA PHE A 107 -39.89 14.58 19.71
C PHE A 107 -41.42 14.62 19.57
N TRP A 108 -42.12 13.64 20.11
CA TRP A 108 -43.58 13.52 20.04
C TRP A 108 -44.17 13.34 21.44
N GLN A 109 -45.44 13.70 21.59
CA GLN A 109 -46.19 13.56 22.84
C GLN A 109 -47.48 12.79 22.58
N ALA A 110 -47.50 11.53 23.02
CA ALA A 110 -48.68 10.68 22.88
C ALA A 110 -49.79 11.09 23.87
N PRO A 111 -51.07 11.08 23.45
CA PRO A 111 -52.19 11.18 24.37
C PRO A 111 -52.13 10.13 25.49
N ALA A 112 -52.71 10.45 26.64
CA ALA A 112 -52.77 9.51 27.76
C ALA A 112 -53.54 8.24 27.35
N GLY A 113 -52.96 7.07 27.62
CA GLY A 113 -53.55 5.77 27.29
C GLY A 113 -53.16 5.20 25.93
N THR A 114 -52.39 5.92 25.11
CA THR A 114 -51.83 5.40 23.86
C THR A 114 -50.85 4.26 24.11
N THR A 115 -50.95 3.21 23.30
CA THR A 115 -50.10 2.00 23.34
C THR A 115 -49.35 1.79 22.03
N ARG A 116 -48.48 0.78 21.96
CA ARG A 116 -47.72 0.39 20.77
C ARG A 116 -48.59 -0.02 19.57
N THR A 117 -49.85 -0.41 19.80
CA THR A 117 -50.79 -0.76 18.73
C THR A 117 -51.57 0.44 18.20
N ASP A 118 -51.55 1.56 18.91
CA ASP A 118 -52.16 2.80 18.49
C ASP A 118 -51.15 3.57 17.63
N VAL A 119 -51.28 3.45 16.31
CA VAL A 119 -50.26 3.92 15.34
C VAL A 119 -50.72 5.04 14.41
N ASP A 120 -51.98 5.48 14.49
CA ASP A 120 -52.56 6.50 13.61
C ASP A 120 -53.02 7.77 14.37
N TRP A 121 -52.53 7.97 15.60
CA TRP A 121 -52.92 9.11 16.45
C TRP A 121 -52.12 10.39 16.16
N TRP A 122 -50.90 10.26 15.62
CA TRP A 122 -50.00 11.39 15.45
C TRP A 122 -50.40 12.24 14.26
N ASP A 123 -50.35 13.55 14.46
CA ASP A 123 -50.70 14.57 13.46
C ASP A 123 -49.63 15.65 13.56
N PRO A 124 -48.81 15.84 12.50
CA PRO A 124 -47.74 16.83 12.53
C PRO A 124 -48.28 18.25 12.72
N ASP A 125 -49.51 18.56 12.31
CA ASP A 125 -50.08 19.91 12.40
C ASP A 125 -50.69 20.22 13.76
N ASN A 126 -50.85 19.23 14.64
CA ASN A 126 -51.27 19.44 16.02
C ASN A 126 -50.06 19.76 16.93
N PRO A 127 -49.93 20.98 17.47
CA PRO A 127 -48.82 21.33 18.35
C PRO A 127 -48.75 20.46 19.62
N GLY A 128 -49.88 19.94 20.10
CA GLY A 128 -49.94 19.09 21.28
C GLY A 128 -49.41 17.67 21.06
N HIS A 129 -49.09 17.30 19.82
CA HIS A 129 -48.47 16.00 19.48
C HIS A 129 -46.93 16.07 19.45
N TRP A 130 -46.33 17.24 19.71
CA TRP A 130 -44.89 17.45 19.73
C TRP A 130 -44.38 17.63 21.17
N ASN A 131 -43.26 16.97 21.48
CA ASN A 131 -42.51 17.23 22.71
C ASN A 131 -41.17 17.87 22.36
N TRP A 132 -41.13 19.19 22.32
CA TRP A 132 -39.91 19.95 22.02
C TRP A 132 -38.89 19.94 23.17
N GLU A 133 -39.26 19.47 24.36
CA GLU A 133 -38.33 19.30 25.47
C GLU A 133 -37.64 17.94 25.48
N ALA A 134 -37.99 17.05 24.55
CA ALA A 134 -37.36 15.74 24.40
C ALA A 134 -35.84 15.84 24.25
N ASP A 135 -35.16 14.74 24.59
CA ASP A 135 -33.73 14.54 24.30
C ASP A 135 -32.80 15.63 24.88
N ALA A 136 -33.12 16.11 26.08
CA ALA A 136 -32.37 17.16 26.77
C ALA A 136 -30.86 16.87 26.88
N ASN A 137 -30.47 15.60 26.97
CA ASN A 137 -29.07 15.20 27.15
C ASN A 137 -28.24 15.37 25.87
N GLN A 138 -28.74 14.97 24.68
CA GLN A 138 -28.03 15.28 23.42
C GLN A 138 -28.07 16.78 23.12
N ARG A 139 -29.19 17.46 23.39
CA ARG A 139 -29.31 18.91 23.21
C ARG A 139 -28.29 19.68 24.05
N TRP A 140 -28.00 19.23 25.28
CA TRP A 140 -26.93 19.80 26.09
C TRP A 140 -25.56 19.71 25.37
N TRP A 141 -25.23 18.56 24.79
CA TRP A 141 -23.99 18.38 24.01
C TRP A 141 -23.93 19.31 22.81
N VAL A 142 -25.05 19.51 22.10
CA VAL A 142 -25.14 20.47 20.98
C VAL A 142 -24.72 21.87 21.42
N ASP A 143 -25.27 22.35 22.54
CA ASP A 143 -24.93 23.68 23.05
C ASP A 143 -23.45 23.81 23.47
N GLN A 144 -22.81 22.73 23.91
CA GLN A 144 -21.39 22.76 24.29
C GLN A 144 -20.44 22.79 23.09
N ILE A 145 -20.84 22.23 21.95
CA ILE A 145 -19.93 22.00 20.82
C ILE A 145 -20.23 22.87 19.59
N LYS A 146 -21.35 23.59 19.55
CA LYS A 146 -21.78 24.39 18.38
C LYS A 146 -20.78 25.42 17.88
N ASP A 147 -19.93 25.95 18.77
CA ASP A 147 -18.87 26.89 18.40
C ASP A 147 -17.51 26.20 18.16
N ARG A 148 -17.46 24.87 18.28
CA ARG A 148 -16.27 24.02 18.08
C ARG A 148 -16.37 23.15 16.83
N VAL A 149 -17.55 23.04 16.22
CA VAL A 149 -17.79 22.24 15.01
C VAL A 149 -18.22 23.12 13.84
N ASP A 150 -17.77 22.74 12.65
CA ASP A 150 -18.02 23.46 11.39
C ASP A 150 -19.18 22.86 10.59
N THR A 151 -19.46 21.57 10.78
CA THR A 151 -20.41 20.79 9.98
C THR A 151 -21.30 19.94 10.86
N TRP A 152 -22.60 19.96 10.56
CA TRP A 152 -23.61 19.20 11.27
C TRP A 152 -24.42 18.31 10.31
N GLU A 153 -24.64 17.06 10.69
CA GLU A 153 -25.60 16.16 10.03
C GLU A 153 -26.67 15.73 11.03
N ALA A 154 -27.94 15.77 10.64
CA ALA A 154 -29.00 15.11 11.38
C ALA A 154 -29.19 13.71 10.80
N PHE A 155 -29.32 12.69 11.64
CA PHE A 155 -29.60 11.34 11.16
C PHE A 155 -30.57 10.59 12.07
N SER A 156 -31.12 9.48 11.61
CA SER A 156 -32.10 8.69 12.35
C SER A 156 -31.82 7.19 12.24
N ASN A 157 -31.70 6.52 13.39
CA ASN A 157 -31.62 5.06 13.43
C ASN A 157 -32.96 4.37 13.14
N SER A 158 -34.09 5.02 13.49
CA SER A 158 -35.43 4.44 13.35
C SER A 158 -36.49 5.54 13.33
N PRO A 159 -37.57 5.40 12.53
CA PRO A 159 -38.69 6.32 12.65
C PRO A 159 -39.40 6.15 14.02
N PRO A 160 -40.23 7.11 14.44
CA PRO A 160 -41.12 6.94 15.58
C PRO A 160 -41.89 5.62 15.56
N TYR A 161 -42.11 5.01 16.74
CA TYR A 161 -42.68 3.67 16.84
C TYR A 161 -43.99 3.49 16.05
N PHE A 162 -44.84 4.53 16.01
CA PHE A 162 -46.13 4.53 15.30
C PHE A 162 -46.00 4.61 13.76
N GLN A 163 -44.81 4.94 13.26
CA GLN A 163 -44.44 4.88 11.84
C GLN A 163 -43.68 3.59 11.49
N THR A 164 -43.42 2.73 12.48
CA THR A 164 -42.86 1.39 12.24
C THR A 164 -43.96 0.36 11.99
N VAL A 165 -43.65 -0.73 11.29
CA VAL A 165 -44.59 -1.84 11.06
C VAL A 165 -44.85 -2.64 12.34
N SER A 166 -43.84 -2.81 13.20
CA SER A 166 -43.96 -3.64 14.41
C SER A 166 -44.49 -2.90 15.65
N GLY A 167 -44.55 -1.56 15.62
CA GLY A 167 -44.78 -0.75 16.82
C GLY A 167 -43.56 -0.62 17.75
N TYR A 168 -42.37 -1.03 17.29
CA TYR A 168 -41.11 -0.99 18.03
C TYR A 168 -39.99 -0.35 17.20
N VAL A 169 -39.24 0.55 17.83
CA VAL A 169 -38.11 1.26 17.20
C VAL A 169 -36.84 0.40 17.06
N SER A 170 -36.74 -0.73 17.77
CA SER A 170 -35.61 -1.68 17.68
C SER A 170 -35.61 -2.58 16.44
N GLY A 171 -36.68 -2.55 15.65
CA GLY A 171 -36.80 -3.33 14.42
C GLY A 171 -38.00 -4.26 14.38
N GLY A 172 -38.15 -4.94 13.24
CA GLY A 172 -39.27 -5.86 12.98
C GLY A 172 -39.16 -7.18 13.76
N PHE A 173 -40.23 -7.96 13.78
CA PHE A 173 -40.18 -9.36 14.26
C PHE A 173 -39.50 -10.30 13.26
N ASN A 174 -39.49 -9.90 11.98
CA ASN A 174 -38.63 -10.44 10.95
C ASN A 174 -37.62 -9.34 10.58
N SER A 175 -36.35 -9.54 10.93
CA SER A 175 -35.30 -8.53 10.78
C SER A 175 -34.87 -8.27 9.33
N SER A 176 -35.41 -9.03 8.37
CA SER A 176 -35.21 -8.84 6.93
C SER A 176 -36.44 -8.26 6.23
N ALA A 177 -37.50 -7.91 6.96
CA ALA A 177 -38.71 -7.32 6.39
C ALA A 177 -38.68 -5.81 6.55
N ASP A 178 -39.22 -5.10 5.55
CA ASP A 178 -39.37 -3.64 5.59
C ASP A 178 -40.11 -3.21 6.86
N GLN A 179 -39.47 -2.33 7.62
CA GLN A 179 -39.88 -1.96 8.97
C GLN A 179 -40.50 -0.57 9.07
N ILE A 180 -40.39 0.23 8.01
CA ILE A 180 -41.03 1.55 7.92
C ILE A 180 -42.37 1.38 7.21
N ARG A 181 -43.43 1.95 7.78
CA ARG A 181 -44.76 1.95 7.16
C ARG A 181 -44.72 2.73 5.85
N ALA A 182 -44.91 2.04 4.73
CA ALA A 182 -44.91 2.63 3.40
C ALA A 182 -46.02 3.72 3.24
N ASP A 183 -47.14 3.56 3.94
CA ASP A 183 -48.25 4.54 3.98
C ASP A 183 -47.94 5.78 4.84
N ARG A 184 -46.79 5.81 5.53
CA ARG A 184 -46.40 6.88 6.47
C ARG A 184 -45.03 7.49 6.17
N VAL A 185 -44.43 7.23 5.00
CA VAL A 185 -43.10 7.78 4.65
C VAL A 185 -43.08 9.31 4.58
N ASP A 186 -44.18 9.95 4.15
CA ASP A 186 -44.30 11.42 4.14
C ASP A 186 -44.43 12.00 5.57
N ASP A 187 -45.09 11.27 6.47
CA ASP A 187 -45.17 11.64 7.89
C ASP A 187 -43.80 11.52 8.57
N PHE A 188 -43.01 10.49 8.21
CA PHE A 188 -41.64 10.34 8.70
C PHE A 188 -40.72 11.44 8.17
N ALA A 189 -40.78 11.75 6.87
CA ALA A 189 -40.07 12.89 6.31
C ALA A 189 -40.44 14.21 7.00
N THR A 190 -41.73 14.41 7.31
CA THR A 190 -42.21 15.59 8.06
C THR A 190 -41.63 15.63 9.47
N TYR A 191 -41.55 14.48 10.16
CA TYR A 191 -40.91 14.37 11.47
C TYR A 191 -39.45 14.82 11.43
N LEU A 192 -38.64 14.23 10.55
CA LEU A 192 -37.22 14.56 10.41
C LEU A 192 -36.99 16.04 10.13
N VAL A 193 -37.74 16.61 9.16
CA VAL A 193 -37.57 18.02 8.77
C VAL A 193 -37.98 18.97 9.90
N ARG A 194 -39.10 18.73 10.58
CA ARG A 194 -39.55 19.64 11.66
C ARG A 194 -38.66 19.57 12.90
N VAL A 195 -38.14 18.38 13.25
CA VAL A 195 -37.15 18.26 14.34
C VAL A 195 -35.86 18.98 13.97
N THR A 196 -35.39 18.81 12.74
CA THR A 196 -34.20 19.51 12.23
C THR A 196 -34.38 21.03 12.33
N GLU A 197 -35.47 21.57 11.79
CA GLU A 197 -35.79 23.01 11.87
C GLU A 197 -35.90 23.53 13.31
N HIS A 198 -36.48 22.71 14.21
CA HIS A 198 -36.58 23.06 15.61
C HIS A 198 -35.20 23.15 16.27
N LEU A 199 -34.34 22.15 16.07
CA LEU A 199 -32.99 22.12 16.63
C LEU A 199 -32.12 23.27 16.11
N GLU A 200 -32.19 23.57 14.81
CA GLU A 200 -31.51 24.74 14.22
C GLU A 200 -31.94 26.04 14.91
N ALA A 201 -33.26 26.24 15.06
CA ALA A 201 -33.80 27.45 15.66
C ALA A 201 -33.51 27.56 17.17
N ALA A 202 -33.60 26.46 17.90
CA ALA A 202 -33.43 26.43 19.36
C ALA A 202 -31.96 26.62 19.78
N HIS A 203 -31.03 26.02 19.05
CA HIS A 203 -29.61 26.00 19.44
C HIS A 203 -28.73 26.96 18.63
N GLY A 204 -29.27 27.55 17.56
CA GLY A 204 -28.53 28.47 16.69
C GLY A 204 -27.53 27.75 15.76
N ILE A 205 -27.79 26.49 15.43
CA ILE A 205 -26.98 25.68 14.51
C ILE A 205 -27.63 25.60 13.12
N ARG A 206 -26.92 25.01 12.16
CA ARG A 206 -27.46 24.66 10.83
C ARG A 206 -26.97 23.27 10.46
N PHE A 207 -27.88 22.41 10.04
CA PHE A 207 -27.53 21.11 9.49
C PHE A 207 -27.20 21.26 8.00
N ASP A 208 -26.09 20.66 7.59
CA ASP A 208 -25.68 20.57 6.19
C ASP A 208 -26.45 19.45 5.47
N THR A 209 -26.71 18.35 6.17
CA THR A 209 -27.40 17.17 5.66
C THR A 209 -28.39 16.56 6.65
N ILE A 210 -29.43 15.90 6.10
CA ILE A 210 -30.31 14.95 6.80
C ILE A 210 -30.09 13.57 6.16
N GLU A 211 -29.65 12.59 6.95
CA GLU A 211 -29.56 11.16 6.59
C GLU A 211 -30.74 10.41 7.23
N PRO A 212 -31.79 10.06 6.47
CA PRO A 212 -33.02 9.52 7.07
C PRO A 212 -32.87 8.11 7.64
N LEU A 213 -31.81 7.37 7.30
CA LEU A 213 -31.71 5.94 7.57
C LEU A 213 -30.29 5.54 8.01
N ASN A 214 -30.18 4.59 8.94
CA ASN A 214 -28.91 4.01 9.38
C ASN A 214 -28.85 2.50 9.07
N GLU A 215 -27.83 2.08 8.32
CA GLU A 215 -27.60 0.70 7.89
C GLU A 215 -28.88 -0.04 7.40
N PRO A 216 -29.65 0.56 6.46
CA PRO A 216 -31.02 0.16 6.20
C PRO A 216 -31.17 -1.23 5.55
N ASN A 217 -30.29 -1.64 4.64
CA ASN A 217 -30.43 -2.92 3.94
C ASN A 217 -29.71 -4.08 4.66
N THR A 218 -29.86 -4.14 5.97
CA THR A 218 -29.25 -5.19 6.81
C THR A 218 -30.31 -6.04 7.49
N SER A 219 -30.01 -7.33 7.68
CA SER A 219 -31.00 -8.32 8.14
C SER A 219 -30.98 -8.57 9.65
N TYR A 220 -30.49 -7.62 10.46
CA TYR A 220 -30.27 -7.84 11.89
C TYR A 220 -30.98 -6.83 12.82
N TRP A 221 -31.70 -5.86 12.27
CA TRP A 221 -32.59 -4.98 13.05
C TRP A 221 -33.87 -5.73 13.42
N GLY A 222 -33.97 -6.19 14.67
CA GLY A 222 -35.12 -6.96 15.10
C GLY A 222 -35.44 -6.86 16.58
N THR A 223 -36.72 -7.01 16.88
CA THR A 223 -37.27 -7.01 18.25
C THR A 223 -37.63 -8.43 18.66
N GLN A 224 -37.20 -8.86 19.86
CA GLN A 224 -37.62 -10.13 20.46
C GLN A 224 -38.52 -9.87 21.66
N LEU A 225 -39.63 -10.60 21.77
CA LEU A 225 -40.57 -10.47 22.90
C LEU A 225 -40.40 -11.60 23.91
N GLY A 226 -40.53 -11.25 25.19
CA GLY A 226 -40.62 -12.19 26.29
C GLY A 226 -42.04 -12.76 26.48
N PRO A 227 -42.22 -13.70 27.42
CA PRO A 227 -43.52 -14.28 27.74
C PRO A 227 -44.58 -13.27 28.22
N ASP A 228 -44.14 -12.13 28.75
CA ASP A 228 -44.97 -11.00 29.19
C ASP A 228 -45.38 -10.06 28.04
N GLY A 229 -44.94 -10.36 26.81
CA GLY A 229 -45.20 -9.55 25.62
C GLY A 229 -44.35 -8.27 25.54
N GLN A 230 -43.40 -8.06 26.45
CA GLN A 230 -42.47 -6.94 26.45
C GLN A 230 -41.18 -7.31 25.72
N PRO A 231 -40.45 -6.34 25.14
CA PRO A 231 -39.21 -6.64 24.44
C PRO A 231 -38.12 -7.10 25.41
N THR A 232 -37.38 -8.12 24.99
CA THR A 232 -36.23 -8.71 25.70
C THR A 232 -34.94 -8.65 24.86
N GLY A 233 -35.06 -8.25 23.60
CA GLY A 233 -33.94 -8.08 22.68
C GLY A 233 -34.26 -7.09 21.56
N GLY A 234 -33.22 -6.71 20.80
CA GLY A 234 -33.19 -5.50 19.96
C GLY A 234 -32.35 -4.44 20.65
N ARG A 235 -31.02 -4.58 20.57
CA ARG A 235 -30.04 -3.92 21.46
C ARG A 235 -29.97 -2.39 21.32
N GLN A 236 -30.65 -1.82 20.33
CA GLN A 236 -30.66 -0.41 19.94
C GLN A 236 -31.84 -0.13 18.99
N GLU A 237 -32.12 1.14 18.70
CA GLU A 237 -32.99 1.55 17.59
C GLU A 237 -32.39 1.12 16.24
N GLY A 238 -33.25 0.71 15.31
CA GLY A 238 -32.87 0.28 13.96
C GLY A 238 -34.09 -0.11 13.13
N ALA A 239 -34.07 0.17 11.82
CA ALA A 239 -35.14 -0.20 10.91
C ALA A 239 -34.59 -0.77 9.60
N HIS A 240 -34.92 -2.03 9.30
CA HIS A 240 -34.67 -2.58 7.96
C HIS A 240 -35.50 -1.83 6.93
N ALA A 241 -34.84 -1.36 5.87
CA ALA A 241 -35.48 -0.84 4.67
C ALA A 241 -34.74 -1.38 3.45
N SER A 242 -35.45 -2.14 2.63
CA SER A 242 -35.01 -2.62 1.34
C SER A 242 -34.68 -1.44 0.41
N PRO A 243 -33.89 -1.64 -0.66
CA PRO A 243 -33.62 -0.58 -1.62
C PRO A 243 -34.89 0.06 -2.22
N ALA A 244 -36.02 -0.67 -2.27
CA ALA A 244 -37.29 -0.11 -2.72
C ALA A 244 -37.91 0.85 -1.70
N LEU A 245 -37.91 0.48 -0.42
CA LEU A 245 -38.44 1.34 0.65
C LEU A 245 -37.53 2.56 0.90
N GLN A 246 -36.20 2.40 0.84
CA GLN A 246 -35.27 3.52 0.95
C GLN A 246 -35.59 4.64 -0.06
N GLN A 247 -35.87 4.27 -1.31
CA GLN A 247 -36.26 5.24 -2.36
C GLN A 247 -37.52 6.02 -1.99
N GLN A 248 -38.52 5.34 -1.40
CA GLN A 248 -39.76 6.02 -0.97
C GLN A 248 -39.48 7.06 0.12
N VAL A 249 -38.63 6.72 1.09
CA VAL A 249 -38.22 7.63 2.18
C VAL A 249 -37.42 8.82 1.63
N ILE A 250 -36.43 8.56 0.76
CA ILE A 250 -35.61 9.62 0.14
C ILE A 250 -36.47 10.59 -0.67
N LEU A 251 -37.39 10.07 -1.49
CA LEU A 251 -38.27 10.92 -2.31
C LEU A 251 -39.30 11.68 -1.47
N ALA A 252 -39.79 11.09 -0.37
CA ALA A 252 -40.64 11.79 0.60
C ALA A 252 -39.88 12.94 1.28
N LEU A 253 -38.64 12.69 1.71
CA LEU A 253 -37.78 13.72 2.29
C LEU A 253 -37.49 14.84 1.29
N ALA A 254 -37.20 14.50 0.03
CA ALA A 254 -36.96 15.49 -1.03
C ALA A 254 -38.17 16.40 -1.23
N ARG A 255 -39.38 15.84 -1.37
CA ARG A 255 -40.62 16.63 -1.46
C ARG A 255 -40.83 17.52 -0.23
N ARG A 256 -40.55 17.00 0.97
CA ARG A 256 -40.74 17.76 2.21
C ARG A 256 -39.77 18.95 2.32
N LEU A 257 -38.55 18.80 1.82
CA LEU A 257 -37.51 19.83 1.83
C LEU A 257 -37.76 20.99 0.86
N GLU A 258 -38.51 20.79 -0.23
CA GLU A 258 -38.83 21.85 -1.20
C GLU A 258 -39.47 23.10 -0.55
N ASN A 259 -40.23 22.91 0.53
CA ASN A 259 -40.91 23.98 1.26
C ASN A 259 -40.44 24.10 2.73
N ALA A 260 -39.25 23.57 3.05
CA ALA A 260 -38.69 23.62 4.40
C ALA A 260 -37.95 24.94 4.67
N ARG A 261 -37.81 25.28 5.96
CA ARG A 261 -36.99 26.39 6.45
C ARG A 261 -35.53 26.00 6.57
N THR A 262 -35.24 24.75 6.91
CA THR A 262 -33.87 24.23 6.90
C THR A 262 -33.32 24.24 5.49
N ARG A 263 -32.01 24.40 5.36
CA ARG A 263 -31.29 24.30 4.08
C ARG A 263 -30.51 22.99 3.97
N ALA A 264 -30.73 22.07 4.91
CA ALA A 264 -30.10 20.77 4.89
C ALA A 264 -30.45 20.03 3.60
N ARG A 265 -29.45 19.35 3.05
CA ARG A 265 -29.55 18.50 1.86
C ARG A 265 -29.75 17.04 2.26
N ILE A 266 -30.00 16.16 1.29
CA ILE A 266 -30.17 14.73 1.60
C ILE A 266 -28.81 14.03 1.55
N ALA A 267 -28.44 13.38 2.64
CA ALA A 267 -27.44 12.32 2.64
C ALA A 267 -28.14 10.96 2.49
N ALA A 268 -27.51 10.05 1.75
CA ALA A 268 -27.90 8.65 1.71
C ALA A 268 -26.62 7.82 1.52
N MET A 269 -26.52 6.60 2.01
CA MET A 269 -27.56 5.72 2.53
C MET A 269 -27.13 5.05 3.82
N ASP A 270 -26.01 5.54 4.38
CA ASP A 270 -25.41 5.06 5.62
C ASP A 270 -25.29 3.54 5.72
N GLU A 271 -24.93 2.90 4.61
CA GLU A 271 -24.89 1.44 4.57
C GLU A 271 -23.71 0.88 5.37
N THR A 272 -23.96 -0.23 6.07
CA THR A 272 -23.02 -0.86 7.02
C THR A 272 -21.65 -1.23 6.41
N ASN A 273 -21.62 -1.39 5.08
CA ASN A 273 -20.40 -1.63 4.34
C ASN A 273 -20.51 -1.17 2.86
N PRO A 274 -19.38 -0.96 2.16
CA PRO A 274 -19.37 -0.49 0.78
C PRO A 274 -19.99 -1.45 -0.23
N GLY A 275 -20.02 -2.76 0.05
CA GLY A 275 -20.67 -3.74 -0.84
C GLY A 275 -22.19 -3.58 -0.86
N THR A 276 -22.81 -3.38 0.30
CA THR A 276 -24.24 -3.09 0.39
C THR A 276 -24.55 -1.71 -0.19
N PHE A 277 -23.69 -0.71 0.06
CA PHE A 277 -23.78 0.61 -0.60
C PHE A 277 -23.88 0.49 -2.12
N VAL A 278 -22.96 -0.27 -2.73
CA VAL A 278 -22.95 -0.49 -4.20
C VAL A 278 -24.23 -1.18 -4.67
N THR A 279 -24.70 -2.18 -3.91
CA THR A 279 -25.94 -2.92 -4.23
C THR A 279 -27.13 -1.97 -4.28
N ASN A 280 -27.31 -1.15 -3.26
CA ASN A 280 -28.45 -0.26 -3.17
C ASN A 280 -28.37 0.89 -4.17
N TRP A 281 -27.20 1.54 -4.32
CA TRP A 281 -27.04 2.61 -5.30
C TRP A 281 -27.41 2.13 -6.70
N ASN A 282 -26.95 0.93 -7.07
CA ASN A 282 -27.29 0.31 -8.36
C ASN A 282 -28.78 -0.06 -8.47
N GLY A 283 -29.47 -0.31 -7.36
CA GLY A 283 -30.91 -0.55 -7.31
C GLY A 283 -31.78 0.71 -7.34
N TYR A 284 -31.23 1.89 -7.06
CA TYR A 284 -31.97 3.16 -7.10
C TYR A 284 -32.31 3.61 -8.52
N SER A 285 -33.50 4.19 -8.66
CA SER A 285 -33.93 4.92 -9.86
C SER A 285 -33.07 6.16 -10.11
N ALA A 286 -33.10 6.68 -11.34
CA ALA A 286 -32.41 7.92 -11.67
C ALA A 286 -32.94 9.12 -10.85
N GLU A 287 -34.23 9.14 -10.57
CA GLU A 287 -34.88 10.17 -9.74
C GLU A 287 -34.34 10.15 -8.31
N THR A 288 -34.29 8.97 -7.66
CA THR A 288 -33.74 8.86 -6.30
C THR A 288 -32.27 9.24 -6.26
N ARG A 289 -31.46 8.78 -7.21
CA ARG A 289 -30.03 9.14 -7.29
C ARG A 289 -29.83 10.65 -7.46
N ALA A 290 -30.74 11.32 -8.15
CA ALA A 290 -30.69 12.77 -8.31
C ALA A 290 -31.03 13.51 -7.02
N ALA A 291 -31.96 12.97 -6.20
CA ALA A 291 -32.38 13.57 -4.94
C ALA A 291 -31.34 13.47 -3.81
N VAL A 292 -30.41 12.51 -3.86
CA VAL A 292 -29.33 12.37 -2.88
C VAL A 292 -28.19 13.33 -3.19
N ASP A 293 -27.80 14.22 -2.28
CA ASP A 293 -26.72 15.20 -2.51
C ASP A 293 -25.36 14.72 -2.01
N GLN A 294 -25.32 13.98 -0.90
CA GLN A 294 -24.12 13.43 -0.28
C GLN A 294 -24.22 11.91 -0.14
N LEU A 295 -23.11 11.22 -0.37
CA LEU A 295 -23.02 9.78 -0.23
C LEU A 295 -22.37 9.43 1.12
N ASN A 296 -23.05 8.62 1.93
CA ASN A 296 -22.58 8.14 3.22
C ASN A 296 -22.39 6.61 3.18
N VAL A 297 -21.31 6.11 3.79
CA VAL A 297 -20.99 4.68 3.88
C VAL A 297 -20.16 4.34 5.12
N HIS A 298 -20.44 3.20 5.74
CA HIS A 298 -19.69 2.68 6.88
C HIS A 298 -18.61 1.69 6.42
N THR A 299 -17.68 1.36 7.32
CA THR A 299 -16.57 0.44 6.98
C THR A 299 -16.39 -0.72 7.96
N TYR A 300 -17.47 -1.16 8.60
CA TYR A 300 -17.49 -2.40 9.38
C TYR A 300 -17.14 -3.61 8.50
N GLY A 301 -17.63 -3.62 7.26
CA GLY A 301 -17.10 -4.43 6.16
C GLY A 301 -16.31 -3.55 5.17
N THR A 302 -15.27 -4.09 4.54
CA THR A 302 -14.33 -3.30 3.72
C THR A 302 -14.30 -3.69 2.24
N GLY A 303 -15.01 -4.76 1.87
CA GLY A 303 -15.14 -5.16 0.48
C GLY A 303 -15.78 -4.04 -0.35
N GLN A 304 -15.29 -3.85 -1.57
CA GLN A 304 -15.80 -2.87 -2.53
C GLN A 304 -15.65 -1.38 -2.19
N ARG A 305 -14.74 -0.98 -1.28
CA ARG A 305 -14.44 0.46 -1.04
C ARG A 305 -14.15 1.23 -2.33
N THR A 306 -13.32 0.68 -3.22
CA THR A 306 -13.02 1.35 -4.49
C THR A 306 -14.22 1.47 -5.41
N SER A 307 -15.22 0.59 -5.30
CA SER A 307 -16.49 0.73 -6.03
C SER A 307 -17.29 1.92 -5.52
N ALA A 308 -17.42 2.07 -4.20
CA ALA A 308 -18.12 3.22 -3.60
C ALA A 308 -17.45 4.55 -3.97
N ARG A 309 -16.11 4.60 -3.90
CA ARG A 309 -15.31 5.72 -4.39
C ARG A 309 -15.60 6.06 -5.85
N ASP A 310 -15.53 5.06 -6.73
CA ASP A 310 -15.65 5.28 -8.17
C ASP A 310 -17.10 5.65 -8.56
N ILE A 311 -18.10 5.16 -7.82
CA ILE A 311 -19.48 5.65 -7.91
C ILE A 311 -19.53 7.13 -7.56
N ALA A 312 -19.00 7.55 -6.41
CA ALA A 312 -19.02 8.95 -5.98
C ALA A 312 -18.31 9.88 -6.97
N LYS A 313 -17.20 9.43 -7.56
CA LYS A 313 -16.50 10.13 -8.65
C LYS A 313 -17.36 10.24 -9.91
N GLY A 314 -18.00 9.15 -10.31
CA GLY A 314 -18.82 9.07 -11.52
C GLY A 314 -20.09 9.92 -11.48
N VAL A 315 -20.71 10.05 -10.30
CA VAL A 315 -21.96 10.83 -10.12
C VAL A 315 -21.76 12.23 -9.59
N ASP A 316 -20.50 12.62 -9.44
CA ASP A 316 -20.06 13.93 -8.98
C ASP A 316 -20.55 14.39 -7.60
N LYS A 317 -20.63 13.47 -6.62
CA LYS A 317 -21.12 13.75 -5.26
C LYS A 317 -20.04 13.56 -4.18
N PRO A 318 -20.08 14.32 -3.06
CA PRO A 318 -19.23 14.08 -1.89
C PRO A 318 -19.46 12.67 -1.33
N LEU A 319 -18.43 12.13 -0.69
CA LEU A 319 -18.47 10.82 -0.05
C LEU A 319 -17.91 10.96 1.36
N TRP A 320 -18.65 10.53 2.36
CA TRP A 320 -18.19 10.42 3.74
C TRP A 320 -17.99 8.97 4.12
N MET A 321 -16.93 8.70 4.87
CA MET A 321 -16.87 7.52 5.73
C MET A 321 -17.60 7.92 7.01
N SER A 322 -18.89 7.60 7.09
CA SER A 322 -19.82 8.22 8.04
C SER A 322 -19.94 7.50 9.38
N GLU A 323 -19.34 6.30 9.50
CA GLU A 323 -19.31 5.55 10.75
C GLU A 323 -18.33 4.37 10.71
N VAL A 324 -17.49 4.28 11.75
CA VAL A 324 -16.85 3.03 12.17
C VAL A 324 -16.31 3.17 13.60
N ASP A 325 -16.28 2.07 14.32
CA ASP A 325 -15.39 1.84 15.46
C ASP A 325 -15.10 0.33 15.57
N GLY A 326 -14.35 -0.10 16.58
CA GLY A 326 -14.03 -1.50 16.76
C GLY A 326 -13.25 -1.81 18.04
N THR A 327 -13.11 -3.11 18.27
CA THR A 327 -12.45 -3.66 19.47
C THR A 327 -10.94 -3.87 19.33
N TRP A 328 -10.36 -3.70 18.15
CA TRP A 328 -9.03 -4.14 17.68
C TRP A 328 -8.01 -4.59 18.75
N GLY A 329 -7.32 -5.72 18.47
CA GLY A 329 -6.40 -6.37 19.42
C GLY A 329 -7.04 -7.53 20.18
N THR A 330 -6.29 -8.13 21.10
CA THR A 330 -6.76 -9.26 21.92
C THR A 330 -7.12 -8.80 23.33
N GLY A 331 -8.41 -8.60 23.58
CA GLY A 331 -8.92 -8.19 24.89
C GLY A 331 -8.87 -6.69 25.14
N GLN A 332 -9.52 -6.25 26.22
CA GLN A 332 -9.57 -4.86 26.63
C GLN A 332 -8.17 -4.41 27.10
N SER A 333 -7.71 -3.27 26.59
CA SER A 333 -6.47 -2.65 27.03
C SER A 333 -6.51 -1.14 26.88
N PHE A 334 -6.04 -0.45 27.91
CA PHE A 334 -5.84 1.00 27.90
C PHE A 334 -4.40 1.39 27.56
N THR A 335 -3.47 0.42 27.53
CA THR A 335 -2.02 0.67 27.38
C THR A 335 -1.38 -0.09 26.22
N SER A 336 -1.95 -1.21 25.77
CA SER A 336 -1.48 -1.90 24.55
C SER A 336 -1.70 -0.99 23.35
N MET A 337 -0.76 -0.98 22.42
CA MET A 337 -0.90 -0.23 21.16
C MET A 337 -1.83 -0.91 20.16
N ASP A 338 -2.20 -2.19 20.33
CA ASP A 338 -2.99 -2.92 19.33
C ASP A 338 -4.34 -2.27 19.00
N PRO A 339 -5.15 -1.76 19.97
CA PRO A 339 -6.37 -1.03 19.66
C PRO A 339 -6.09 0.23 18.84
N GLY A 340 -5.05 0.97 19.23
CA GLY A 340 -4.65 2.24 18.61
C GLY A 340 -4.10 2.05 17.19
N LEU A 341 -3.35 0.98 16.95
CA LEU A 341 -2.85 0.60 15.63
C LEU A 341 -4.00 0.13 14.74
N GLY A 342 -4.95 -0.65 15.25
CA GLY A 342 -6.09 -1.13 14.48
C GLY A 342 -6.98 -0.01 13.93
N ILE A 343 -7.27 1.01 14.74
CA ILE A 343 -8.03 2.18 14.25
C ILE A 343 -7.20 3.04 13.30
N ALA A 344 -5.90 3.21 13.54
CA ALA A 344 -5.02 3.97 12.66
C ALA A 344 -4.89 3.31 11.27
N GLU A 345 -4.74 1.99 11.23
CA GLU A 345 -4.75 1.21 9.98
C GLU A 345 -6.11 1.29 9.28
N ARG A 346 -7.22 1.28 10.03
CA ARG A 346 -8.56 1.49 9.46
C ARG A 346 -8.65 2.85 8.77
N ILE A 347 -8.25 3.95 9.43
CA ILE A 347 -8.25 5.30 8.87
C ILE A 347 -7.39 5.37 7.60
N VAL A 348 -6.14 4.90 7.66
CA VAL A 348 -5.22 4.94 6.50
C VAL A 348 -5.84 4.22 5.30
N ASN A 349 -6.43 3.05 5.50
CA ASN A 349 -7.03 2.28 4.42
C ASN A 349 -8.35 2.88 3.92
N ASP A 350 -9.22 3.37 4.82
CA ASP A 350 -10.46 4.05 4.43
C ASP A 350 -10.16 5.27 3.57
N VAL A 351 -9.30 6.16 4.05
CA VAL A 351 -9.03 7.42 3.35
C VAL A 351 -8.31 7.16 2.02
N ARG A 352 -7.41 6.17 1.95
CA ARG A 352 -6.73 5.81 0.70
C ARG A 352 -7.67 5.16 -0.34
N GLU A 353 -8.60 4.31 0.10
CA GLU A 353 -9.40 3.47 -0.80
C GLU A 353 -10.78 4.03 -1.13
N LEU A 354 -11.43 4.69 -0.16
CA LEU A 354 -12.71 5.38 -0.35
C LEU A 354 -12.51 6.80 -0.92
N GLU A 355 -11.39 7.44 -0.58
CA GLU A 355 -11.14 8.87 -0.83
C GLU A 355 -12.31 9.78 -0.37
N PRO A 356 -12.76 9.63 0.88
CA PRO A 356 -13.85 10.45 1.40
C PRO A 356 -13.37 11.88 1.67
N SER A 357 -14.28 12.83 1.78
CA SER A 357 -13.98 14.20 2.23
C SER A 357 -14.05 14.35 3.76
N ALA A 358 -14.70 13.42 4.46
CA ALA A 358 -14.77 13.37 5.93
C ALA A 358 -14.69 11.92 6.46
N TRP A 359 -14.25 11.78 7.71
CA TRP A 359 -14.20 10.50 8.42
C TRP A 359 -14.78 10.63 9.83
N MET A 360 -15.79 9.81 10.13
CA MET A 360 -16.62 9.94 11.33
C MET A 360 -16.51 8.71 12.23
N LEU A 361 -16.21 8.92 13.51
CA LEU A 361 -16.39 7.89 14.54
C LEU A 361 -17.89 7.58 14.69
N TRP A 362 -18.20 6.34 15.09
CA TRP A 362 -19.54 6.01 15.61
C TRP A 362 -19.82 6.80 16.89
N GLN A 363 -19.60 6.17 18.05
CA GLN A 363 -19.49 6.85 19.35
C GLN A 363 -18.09 6.66 19.91
N PRO A 364 -17.40 7.73 20.32
CA PRO A 364 -16.04 7.65 20.82
C PRO A 364 -16.01 7.42 22.34
N ILE A 365 -17.14 7.65 23.03
CA ILE A 365 -17.36 7.38 24.43
C ILE A 365 -18.27 6.15 24.53
N GLU A 366 -17.83 5.15 25.29
CA GLU A 366 -18.53 3.86 25.43
C GLU A 366 -18.66 3.46 26.89
N ASP A 367 -19.68 2.68 27.22
CA ASP A 367 -19.91 2.20 28.59
C ASP A 367 -18.79 1.26 29.02
N TYR A 368 -18.08 1.62 30.09
CA TYR A 368 -16.98 0.83 30.62
C TYR A 368 -17.41 -0.58 31.03
N HIS A 369 -18.58 -0.75 31.67
CA HIS A 369 -18.98 -2.03 32.27
C HIS A 369 -19.13 -3.17 31.24
N PRO A 370 -19.91 -3.03 30.15
CA PRO A 370 -20.05 -4.07 29.14
C PRO A 370 -18.77 -4.27 28.32
N GLN A 371 -17.94 -3.23 28.13
CA GLN A 371 -16.64 -3.38 27.46
C GLN A 371 -15.68 -4.19 28.31
N HIS A 372 -15.64 -3.91 29.62
CA HIS A 372 -14.82 -4.65 30.57
C HIS A 372 -15.27 -6.11 30.68
N ALA A 373 -16.57 -6.34 30.91
CA ALA A 373 -17.13 -7.69 30.99
C ALA A 373 -16.97 -8.49 29.69
N GLY A 374 -17.07 -7.80 28.54
CA GLY A 374 -16.89 -8.40 27.22
C GLY A 374 -15.44 -8.56 26.78
N ASN A 375 -14.48 -8.02 27.54
CA ASN A 375 -13.07 -7.94 27.16
C ASN A 375 -12.86 -7.24 25.80
N LYS A 376 -13.46 -6.05 25.63
CA LYS A 376 -13.52 -5.30 24.36
C LYS A 376 -13.01 -3.86 24.48
N ASN A 377 -12.64 -3.27 23.34
CA ASN A 377 -12.13 -1.90 23.22
C ASN A 377 -13.02 -0.96 22.41
N TRP A 378 -14.36 -1.12 22.38
CA TRP A 378 -15.19 -0.08 21.74
C TRP A 378 -15.09 1.24 22.52
N GLY A 379 -15.21 2.37 21.82
CA GLY A 379 -14.93 3.70 22.35
C GLY A 379 -13.43 3.97 22.49
N ALA A 380 -13.00 5.18 22.13
CA ALA A 380 -11.66 5.68 22.48
C ALA A 380 -11.58 6.08 23.97
N VAL A 381 -12.73 6.43 24.54
CA VAL A 381 -12.97 6.79 25.94
C VAL A 381 -13.98 5.79 26.51
N GLN A 382 -13.69 5.22 27.67
CA GLN A 382 -14.62 4.34 28.37
C GLN A 382 -14.95 4.90 29.76
N ILE A 383 -16.24 5.07 30.04
CA ILE A 383 -16.77 5.60 31.30
C ILE A 383 -18.00 4.79 31.70
N PRO A 384 -18.26 4.52 32.99
CA PRO A 384 -19.51 3.88 33.40
C PRO A 384 -20.73 4.67 32.93
N PHE A 385 -21.73 4.02 32.32
CA PHE A 385 -22.96 4.70 31.90
C PHE A 385 -24.00 4.90 33.02
N ASP A 386 -23.67 4.47 34.23
CA ASP A 386 -24.52 4.51 35.43
C ASP A 386 -24.09 5.58 36.46
N CYS A 387 -23.32 6.59 36.06
CA CYS A 387 -22.88 7.65 36.96
C CYS A 387 -24.06 8.53 37.45
N THR A 388 -23.98 8.92 38.72
CA THR A 388 -25.01 9.63 39.47
C THR A 388 -24.66 11.09 39.68
N ALA A 389 -25.63 11.88 40.17
CA ALA A 389 -25.41 13.30 40.47
C ALA A 389 -24.39 13.54 41.61
N GLN A 390 -24.03 12.51 42.37
CA GLN A 390 -23.05 12.57 43.47
C GLN A 390 -21.65 12.17 43.01
N ASP A 391 -21.49 11.67 41.79
CA ASP A 391 -20.20 11.24 41.28
C ASP A 391 -19.27 12.39 40.93
N THR A 392 -17.97 12.12 41.02
CA THR A 392 -16.89 13.02 40.63
C THR A 392 -16.04 12.32 39.57
N ARG A 393 -15.05 13.02 39.01
CA ARG A 393 -14.08 12.39 38.09
C ARG A 393 -13.28 11.25 38.72
N GLN A 394 -13.24 11.15 40.06
CA GLN A 394 -12.58 10.07 40.78
C GLN A 394 -13.47 8.83 40.90
N SER A 395 -14.75 9.00 41.21
CA SER A 395 -15.69 7.88 41.37
C SER A 395 -16.26 7.37 40.04
N CYS A 396 -16.35 8.26 39.04
CA CYS A 396 -16.75 7.96 37.66
C CYS A 396 -15.65 8.37 36.67
N PRO A 397 -14.51 7.63 36.62
CA PRO A 397 -13.38 8.03 35.79
C PRO A 397 -13.57 7.69 34.32
N ALA A 398 -13.28 8.65 33.45
CA ALA A 398 -13.09 8.42 32.01
C ALA A 398 -11.72 7.77 31.76
N ARG A 399 -11.71 6.61 31.11
CA ARG A 399 -10.51 5.84 30.78
C ARG A 399 -10.20 5.97 29.29
N LEU A 400 -9.02 6.47 28.96
CA LEU A 400 -8.55 6.60 27.58
C LEU A 400 -7.76 5.36 27.20
N ASN A 401 -8.06 4.78 26.04
CA ASN A 401 -7.20 3.75 25.45
C ASN A 401 -6.33 4.35 24.35
N THR A 402 -5.41 3.56 23.81
CA THR A 402 -4.46 4.05 22.78
C THR A 402 -5.14 4.48 21.48
N LYS A 403 -6.41 4.13 21.22
CA LYS A 403 -7.17 4.70 20.08
C LYS A 403 -7.28 6.21 20.22
N PHE A 404 -7.58 6.70 21.42
CA PHE A 404 -7.63 8.14 21.69
C PHE A 404 -6.32 8.82 21.30
N HIS A 405 -5.19 8.21 21.68
CA HIS A 405 -3.87 8.76 21.40
C HIS A 405 -3.50 8.71 19.93
N THR A 406 -3.75 7.60 19.23
CA THR A 406 -3.41 7.46 17.80
C THR A 406 -4.34 8.24 16.89
N LEU A 407 -5.62 8.40 17.24
CA LEU A 407 -6.56 9.28 16.52
C LEU A 407 -6.01 10.71 16.43
N ARG A 408 -5.36 11.19 17.51
CA ARG A 408 -4.78 12.53 17.53
C ARG A 408 -3.64 12.73 16.54
N ASN A 409 -2.96 11.69 16.05
CA ASN A 409 -1.99 11.82 14.96
C ASN A 409 -2.64 12.27 13.65
N PHE A 410 -3.92 11.94 13.45
CA PHE A 410 -4.68 12.31 12.26
C PHE A 410 -5.38 13.63 12.48
N THR A 411 -6.24 13.70 13.50
CA THR A 411 -7.04 14.89 13.78
C THR A 411 -6.13 16.09 14.02
N HIS A 412 -5.07 15.91 14.80
CA HIS A 412 -3.75 16.58 14.82
C HIS A 412 -3.35 17.48 13.66
N PHE A 413 -3.18 16.85 12.52
CA PHE A 413 -2.20 17.25 11.52
C PHE A 413 -2.73 17.14 10.10
N ILE A 414 -3.95 16.64 9.94
CA ILE A 414 -4.76 16.73 8.72
C ILE A 414 -5.99 17.54 9.09
N ARG A 415 -6.01 18.81 8.67
CA ARG A 415 -6.96 19.82 9.14
C ARG A 415 -7.99 20.16 8.06
N PRO A 416 -9.16 20.68 8.46
CA PRO A 416 -10.13 21.19 7.50
C PRO A 416 -9.47 22.15 6.51
N GLY A 417 -9.74 21.96 5.22
CA GLY A 417 -9.11 22.70 4.13
C GLY A 417 -7.88 22.03 3.52
N ASP A 418 -7.24 21.07 4.19
CA ASP A 418 -6.13 20.32 3.62
C ASP A 418 -6.60 19.42 2.47
N HIS A 419 -5.66 18.94 1.66
CA HIS A 419 -5.93 17.95 0.62
C HIS A 419 -5.13 16.69 0.90
N VAL A 420 -5.81 15.57 1.15
CA VAL A 420 -5.15 14.27 1.15
C VAL A 420 -4.58 13.99 -0.24
N VAL A 421 -3.35 13.46 -0.30
CA VAL A 421 -2.65 13.19 -1.55
C VAL A 421 -2.24 11.73 -1.64
N LYS A 422 -2.04 11.27 -2.88
CA LYS A 422 -1.53 9.91 -3.14
C LYS A 422 -0.20 9.69 -2.42
N VAL A 423 0.02 8.46 -1.97
CA VAL A 423 1.28 7.97 -1.42
C VAL A 423 1.53 6.55 -1.92
N ASN A 424 2.79 6.14 -2.01
CA ASN A 424 3.22 4.83 -2.53
C ASN A 424 3.30 3.72 -1.45
N ASP A 425 2.86 4.00 -0.22
CA ASP A 425 2.97 3.11 0.93
C ASP A 425 1.59 2.90 1.57
N THR A 426 1.20 1.65 1.80
CA THR A 426 -0.13 1.30 2.31
C THR A 426 -0.29 1.50 3.82
N ALA A 427 0.82 1.72 4.53
CA ALA A 427 0.84 2.04 5.95
C ALA A 427 0.89 3.55 6.22
N SER A 428 0.82 4.37 5.16
CA SER A 428 0.93 5.83 5.26
C SER A 428 -0.28 6.55 4.68
N LEU A 429 -0.57 7.71 5.25
CA LEU A 429 -1.48 8.71 4.70
C LEU A 429 -0.73 10.04 4.58
N ALA A 430 -0.92 10.78 3.50
CA ALA A 430 -0.28 12.08 3.32
C ALA A 430 -1.29 13.16 2.97
N ALA A 431 -1.09 14.37 3.46
CA ALA A 431 -1.90 15.54 3.12
C ALA A 431 -1.02 16.75 2.83
N VAL A 432 -1.47 17.59 1.90
CA VAL A 432 -0.90 18.91 1.65
C VAL A 432 -1.80 19.94 2.32
N SER A 433 -1.19 20.84 3.07
CA SER A 433 -1.89 21.91 3.77
C SER A 433 -2.78 22.75 2.83
N ALA A 434 -3.87 23.32 3.36
CA ALA A 434 -4.79 24.18 2.61
C ALA A 434 -4.09 25.30 1.82
N ASN A 435 -3.03 25.89 2.38
CA ASN A 435 -2.26 26.95 1.73
C ASN A 435 -1.21 26.45 0.72
N GLY A 436 -1.01 25.13 0.62
CA GLY A 436 -0.10 24.47 -0.31
C GLY A 436 1.40 24.62 0.00
N ARG A 437 1.79 25.01 1.23
CA ARG A 437 3.18 25.32 1.64
C ARG A 437 3.79 24.36 2.66
N ALA A 438 2.99 23.44 3.17
CA ALA A 438 3.40 22.37 4.08
C ALA A 438 2.71 21.06 3.71
N ALA A 439 3.26 19.95 4.20
CA ALA A 439 2.65 18.63 4.08
C ALA A 439 2.76 17.86 5.40
N THR A 440 1.87 16.88 5.57
CA THR A 440 1.85 15.95 6.69
C THR A 440 1.91 14.54 6.14
N VAL A 441 2.68 13.65 6.76
CA VAL A 441 2.62 12.21 6.51
C VAL A 441 2.39 11.47 7.82
N VAL A 442 1.31 10.73 7.95
CA VAL A 442 1.05 9.86 9.11
C VAL A 442 1.40 8.43 8.70
N HIS A 443 2.34 7.80 9.41
CA HIS A 443 2.82 6.44 9.14
C HIS A 443 2.52 5.51 10.32
N VAL A 444 1.97 4.34 10.05
CA VAL A 444 1.64 3.32 11.04
C VAL A 444 2.65 2.18 10.97
N ASN A 445 3.39 1.93 12.05
CA ASN A 445 4.24 0.76 12.18
C ASN A 445 3.64 -0.23 13.18
N SER A 446 2.89 -1.20 12.68
CA SER A 446 2.30 -2.26 13.51
C SER A 446 3.22 -3.45 13.79
N SER A 447 4.46 -3.43 13.29
CA SER A 447 5.43 -4.50 13.56
C SER A 447 6.08 -4.37 14.93
N ASP A 448 6.59 -5.50 15.45
CA ASP A 448 7.31 -5.59 16.73
C ASP A 448 8.75 -5.04 16.67
N THR A 449 9.16 -4.50 15.52
CA THR A 449 10.48 -3.90 15.32
C THR A 449 10.33 -2.47 14.79
N GLY A 450 11.32 -1.62 15.09
CA GLY A 450 11.40 -0.29 14.50
C GLY A 450 11.60 -0.38 12.98
N ARG A 451 11.29 0.70 12.27
CA ARG A 451 11.49 0.80 10.81
C ARG A 451 12.21 2.08 10.45
N HIS A 452 13.14 2.01 9.51
CA HIS A 452 13.81 3.18 8.97
C HIS A 452 12.96 3.76 7.83
N VAL A 453 12.23 4.84 8.10
CA VAL A 453 11.35 5.49 7.13
C VAL A 453 12.10 6.64 6.48
N THR A 454 12.24 6.60 5.15
CA THR A 454 12.74 7.72 4.34
C THR A 454 11.59 8.39 3.62
N LEU A 455 11.36 9.66 3.89
CA LEU A 455 10.45 10.49 3.12
C LEU A 455 11.15 11.00 1.86
N ASP A 456 10.63 10.62 0.69
CA ASP A 456 11.02 11.16 -0.61
C ASP A 456 10.09 12.31 -1.00
N LEU A 457 10.63 13.53 -0.97
CA LEU A 457 9.93 14.77 -1.31
C LEU A 457 10.19 15.18 -2.77
N SER A 458 10.75 14.29 -3.60
CA SER A 458 11.07 14.54 -5.01
C SER A 458 9.87 15.00 -5.83
N ARG A 459 8.67 14.53 -5.48
CA ARG A 459 7.40 14.84 -6.16
C ARG A 459 6.89 16.26 -5.89
N PHE A 460 7.47 16.97 -4.93
CA PHE A 460 7.20 18.40 -4.74
C PHE A 460 8.03 19.23 -5.73
N GLY A 461 7.37 20.19 -6.36
CA GLY A 461 8.00 21.08 -7.34
C GLY A 461 9.09 21.94 -6.73
N HIS A 462 8.91 22.33 -5.47
CA HIS A 462 9.88 23.11 -4.72
C HIS A 462 10.02 22.58 -3.29
N VAL A 463 11.27 22.39 -2.88
CA VAL A 463 11.69 22.05 -1.51
C VAL A 463 12.67 23.15 -1.08
N ALA A 464 12.30 23.92 -0.07
CA ALA A 464 13.11 25.03 0.40
C ALA A 464 14.45 24.54 0.99
N PRO A 465 15.55 25.30 0.87
CA PRO A 465 16.84 24.94 1.48
C PRO A 465 16.75 24.70 3.00
N GLU A 466 15.85 25.42 3.66
CA GLU A 466 15.58 25.34 5.09
C GLU A 466 14.50 24.33 5.46
N ALA A 467 13.94 23.57 4.51
CA ALA A 467 12.87 22.61 4.77
C ALA A 467 13.26 21.59 5.86
N THR A 468 12.27 21.25 6.69
CA THR A 468 12.43 20.32 7.81
C THR A 468 11.30 19.31 7.85
N VAL A 469 11.62 18.13 8.38
CA VAL A 469 10.64 17.11 8.77
C VAL A 469 10.70 16.96 10.28
N THR A 470 9.60 17.23 10.97
CA THR A 470 9.50 17.03 12.43
C THR A 470 8.69 15.76 12.71
N PRO A 471 9.30 14.69 13.25
CA PRO A 471 8.58 13.49 13.68
C PRO A 471 7.80 13.76 14.98
N VAL A 472 6.55 13.28 15.03
CA VAL A 472 5.67 13.32 16.19
C VAL A 472 5.15 11.90 16.43
N VAL A 473 5.61 11.26 17.49
CA VAL A 473 5.42 9.82 17.73
C VAL A 473 4.36 9.58 18.79
N THR A 474 3.47 8.63 18.51
CA THR A 474 2.57 8.03 19.49
C THR A 474 2.88 6.53 19.56
N ASP A 475 3.28 6.07 20.74
CA ASP A 475 3.54 4.66 21.04
C ASP A 475 3.16 4.36 22.50
N ALA A 476 3.53 3.18 23.01
CA ALA A 476 3.22 2.77 24.38
C ALA A 476 3.87 3.66 25.47
N SER A 477 4.89 4.46 25.12
CA SER A 477 5.59 5.34 26.06
C SER A 477 4.99 6.74 26.16
N GLY A 478 4.20 7.16 25.16
CA GLY A 478 3.59 8.48 25.14
C GLY A 478 2.84 8.80 23.85
N ALA A 479 2.04 9.86 23.89
CA ALA A 479 1.23 10.32 22.76
C ALA A 479 1.74 11.67 22.25
N LEU A 480 1.78 11.82 20.92
CA LEU A 480 2.22 13.03 20.23
C LEU A 480 3.58 13.60 20.70
N VAL A 481 4.52 12.72 21.06
CA VAL A 481 5.87 13.11 21.48
C VAL A 481 6.60 13.72 20.29
N ARG A 482 6.88 15.03 20.35
CA ARG A 482 7.58 15.76 19.30
C ARG A 482 9.09 15.55 19.40
N HIS A 483 9.70 15.12 18.30
CA HIS A 483 11.15 14.93 18.19
C HIS A 483 11.83 16.15 17.53
N GLU A 484 13.16 16.17 17.58
CA GLU A 484 13.97 17.19 16.91
C GLU A 484 13.72 17.21 15.39
N PRO A 485 13.57 18.39 14.76
CA PRO A 485 13.41 18.50 13.31
C PRO A 485 14.62 17.97 12.54
N VAL A 486 14.37 17.10 11.57
CA VAL A 486 15.35 16.59 10.62
C VAL A 486 15.41 17.52 9.41
N ARG A 487 16.60 18.02 9.06
CA ARG A 487 16.79 18.83 7.85
C ARG A 487 16.58 17.99 6.59
N VAL A 488 15.88 18.54 5.61
CA VAL A 488 15.71 17.89 4.31
C VAL A 488 16.99 18.04 3.48
N GLY A 489 17.59 16.93 3.08
CA GLY A 489 18.78 16.88 2.23
C GLY A 489 18.49 16.13 0.93
N LYS A 490 18.86 16.68 -0.22
CA LYS A 490 18.59 16.06 -1.54
C LYS A 490 17.11 15.70 -1.77
N LYS A 491 16.18 16.54 -1.28
CA LYS A 491 14.72 16.30 -1.25
C LYS A 491 14.30 15.05 -0.47
N SER A 492 15.08 14.59 0.50
CA SER A 492 14.66 13.52 1.40
C SER A 492 15.03 13.80 2.85
N ALA A 493 14.33 13.12 3.76
CA ALA A 493 14.63 13.08 5.18
C ALA A 493 14.29 11.67 5.69
N ALA A 494 15.00 11.20 6.71
CA ALA A 494 14.77 9.86 7.25
C ALA A 494 14.67 9.89 8.78
N PHE A 495 13.91 8.94 9.32
CA PHE A 495 13.72 8.76 10.75
C PHE A 495 13.40 7.30 11.05
N THR A 496 13.91 6.78 12.17
CA THR A 496 13.57 5.44 12.63
C THR A 496 12.30 5.51 13.47
N VAL A 497 11.17 5.07 12.92
CA VAL A 497 9.91 4.97 13.66
C VAL A 497 9.98 3.78 14.63
N PRO A 498 9.53 3.93 15.89
CA PRO A 498 9.53 2.82 16.84
C PRO A 498 8.63 1.66 16.42
N ALA A 499 8.86 0.48 17.01
CA ALA A 499 7.92 -0.64 16.93
C ALA A 499 6.55 -0.22 17.48
N LYS A 500 5.47 -0.81 16.95
CA LYS A 500 4.10 -0.59 17.46
C LYS A 500 3.75 0.89 17.67
N SER A 501 3.96 1.73 16.65
CA SER A 501 3.81 3.18 16.76
C SER A 501 3.01 3.79 15.61
N VAL A 502 2.48 4.99 15.84
CA VAL A 502 1.98 5.90 14.80
C VAL A 502 2.83 7.15 14.83
N THR A 503 3.52 7.45 13.73
CA THR A 503 4.39 8.60 13.60
C THR A 503 3.84 9.59 12.58
N THR A 504 3.62 10.83 13.00
CA THR A 504 3.29 11.94 12.10
C THR A 504 4.54 12.74 11.77
N PHE A 505 4.87 12.84 10.49
CA PHE A 505 5.92 13.67 9.95
C PHE A 505 5.33 15.01 9.49
N VAL A 506 5.64 16.08 10.22
CA VAL A 506 5.25 17.45 9.83
C VAL A 506 6.34 18.01 8.94
N VAL A 507 6.02 18.23 7.66
CA VAL A 507 6.95 18.69 6.62
C VAL A 507 6.70 20.18 6.34
N ASP A 508 7.69 21.01 6.66
CA ASP A 508 7.67 22.45 6.37
C ASP A 508 8.60 22.79 5.20
N GLY A 509 8.24 23.80 4.40
CA GLY A 509 9.04 24.29 3.28
C GLY A 509 8.87 23.52 1.95
N VAL A 510 7.76 22.79 1.76
CA VAL A 510 7.45 22.08 0.50
C VAL A 510 6.25 22.70 -0.21
N ARG A 511 6.29 22.83 -1.54
CA ARG A 511 5.16 23.36 -2.32
C ARG A 511 5.14 22.88 -3.76
N GLY A 512 3.96 22.94 -4.36
CA GLY A 512 3.72 22.67 -5.77
C GLY A 512 3.94 21.20 -6.15
N VAL A 513 3.66 20.89 -7.41
CA VAL A 513 3.84 19.56 -8.00
C VAL A 513 5.08 19.63 -8.89
N ALA A 514 5.97 18.64 -8.80
CA ALA A 514 7.10 18.58 -9.73
C ALA A 514 6.59 18.29 -11.14
N ASP A 515 7.17 18.92 -12.16
CA ASP A 515 6.82 18.68 -13.57
C ASP A 515 6.87 17.20 -13.92
N ASP A 516 7.80 16.51 -13.27
CA ASP A 516 8.02 15.10 -13.47
C ASP A 516 7.16 14.19 -12.58
N ALA A 517 6.38 14.73 -11.65
CA ALA A 517 5.49 13.98 -10.76
C ALA A 517 4.13 13.66 -11.40
N ALA A 518 3.65 14.51 -12.31
CA ALA A 518 2.32 14.39 -12.90
C ALA A 518 1.98 12.95 -13.36
N LEU A 519 0.75 12.54 -13.03
CA LEU A 519 0.19 11.24 -13.38
C LEU A 519 0.33 10.97 -14.88
N VAL A 520 -0.08 11.96 -15.68
CA VAL A 520 0.12 12.01 -17.13
C VAL A 520 0.69 13.37 -17.50
N ARG A 521 1.43 13.43 -18.62
CA ARG A 521 2.11 14.62 -19.12
C ARG A 521 1.65 14.92 -20.53
N ALA A 522 1.51 16.20 -20.83
CA ALA A 522 1.19 16.65 -22.18
C ALA A 522 2.27 16.17 -23.17
N GLY A 523 1.86 15.68 -24.34
CA GLY A 523 2.76 15.20 -25.39
C GLY A 523 3.35 13.80 -25.17
N HIS A 524 3.12 13.19 -24.01
CA HIS A 524 3.51 11.80 -23.74
C HIS A 524 2.51 10.79 -24.32
N VAL A 525 2.96 9.56 -24.46
CA VAL A 525 2.19 8.41 -24.96
C VAL A 525 2.29 7.25 -23.97
N TYR A 526 1.21 6.51 -23.84
CA TYR A 526 0.98 5.57 -22.76
C TYR A 526 0.49 4.23 -23.28
N ARG A 527 0.84 3.16 -22.58
CA ARG A 527 0.23 1.85 -22.76
C ARG A 527 -0.70 1.56 -21.60
N LEU A 528 -1.95 1.25 -21.92
CA LEU A 528 -2.97 0.86 -20.96
C LEU A 528 -3.01 -0.66 -20.92
N ARG A 529 -2.44 -1.26 -19.87
CA ARG A 529 -2.34 -2.73 -19.74
C ARG A 529 -3.24 -3.22 -18.62
N GLY A 530 -4.17 -4.11 -18.94
CA GLY A 530 -5.13 -4.67 -17.98
C GLY A 530 -4.42 -5.47 -16.89
N VAL A 531 -4.75 -5.20 -15.63
CA VAL A 531 -4.11 -5.84 -14.46
C VAL A 531 -4.36 -7.34 -14.45
N GLN A 532 -5.58 -7.78 -14.77
CA GLN A 532 -5.92 -9.21 -14.77
C GLN A 532 -5.26 -10.01 -15.90
N SER A 533 -5.16 -9.42 -17.10
CA SER A 533 -4.75 -10.16 -18.30
C SER A 533 -3.28 -9.94 -18.69
N GLY A 534 -2.63 -8.89 -18.19
CA GLY A 534 -1.30 -8.46 -18.64
C GLY A 534 -1.25 -7.95 -20.08
N ARG A 535 -2.42 -7.72 -20.71
CA ARG A 535 -2.57 -7.37 -22.13
C ARG A 535 -2.94 -5.90 -22.33
N SER A 536 -2.56 -5.36 -23.48
CA SER A 536 -2.77 -3.94 -23.84
C SER A 536 -4.17 -3.69 -24.38
N LEU A 537 -4.80 -2.59 -23.99
CA LEU A 537 -6.00 -2.06 -24.65
C LEU A 537 -5.65 -1.65 -26.08
N THR A 538 -6.34 -2.26 -27.05
CA THR A 538 -6.01 -2.16 -28.47
C THR A 538 -7.27 -1.92 -29.31
N PRO A 539 -7.23 -1.01 -30.30
CA PRO A 539 -8.30 -0.87 -31.27
C PRO A 539 -8.61 -2.17 -32.04
N ALA A 540 -9.88 -2.38 -32.34
CA ALA A 540 -10.38 -3.40 -33.26
C ALA A 540 -11.51 -2.79 -34.11
N GLY A 541 -11.13 -2.17 -35.23
CA GLY A 541 -12.05 -1.35 -36.02
C GLY A 541 -12.46 -0.10 -35.24
N SER A 542 -13.76 0.09 -35.01
CA SER A 542 -14.33 1.13 -34.14
C SER A 542 -14.47 0.70 -32.67
N SER A 543 -14.19 -0.57 -32.34
CA SER A 543 -14.27 -1.11 -30.97
C SER A 543 -12.90 -1.22 -30.31
N VAL A 544 -12.85 -1.69 -29.07
CA VAL A 544 -11.61 -1.96 -28.32
C VAL A 544 -11.60 -3.37 -27.73
N VAL A 545 -10.42 -3.98 -27.72
CA VAL A 545 -10.14 -5.33 -27.20
C VAL A 545 -8.84 -5.33 -26.38
N ILE A 546 -8.57 -6.39 -25.64
CA ILE A 546 -7.23 -6.64 -25.10
C ILE A 546 -6.39 -7.49 -26.06
N ARG A 547 -5.13 -7.12 -26.30
CA ARG A 547 -4.17 -7.93 -27.09
C ARG A 547 -2.82 -8.09 -26.40
N THR A 548 -2.08 -9.12 -26.78
CA THR A 548 -0.68 -9.29 -26.34
C THR A 548 0.10 -8.00 -26.57
N SER A 549 0.80 -7.54 -25.53
CA SER A 549 1.52 -6.27 -25.57
C SER A 549 2.69 -6.37 -26.56
N ASP A 550 2.71 -5.48 -27.55
CA ASP A 550 3.74 -5.37 -28.57
C ASP A 550 4.35 -3.97 -28.51
N ALA A 551 5.65 -3.90 -28.24
CA ALA A 551 6.40 -2.64 -28.13
C ALA A 551 6.48 -1.88 -29.46
N THR A 552 6.25 -2.55 -30.59
CA THR A 552 6.29 -1.96 -31.94
C THR A 552 4.92 -1.54 -32.47
N ALA A 553 3.84 -1.93 -31.79
CA ALA A 553 2.47 -1.65 -32.20
C ALA A 553 2.04 -0.23 -31.81
N ALA A 554 2.00 0.67 -32.79
CA ALA A 554 1.62 2.07 -32.63
C ALA A 554 0.18 2.27 -32.13
N ASP A 555 -0.74 1.39 -32.54
CA ASP A 555 -2.16 1.42 -32.19
C ASP A 555 -2.43 0.99 -30.73
N GLN A 556 -1.47 0.31 -30.08
CA GLN A 556 -1.51 0.02 -28.64
C GLN A 556 -1.02 1.17 -27.76
N LEU A 557 -0.62 2.30 -28.36
CA LEU A 557 -0.19 3.50 -27.66
C LEU A 557 -1.30 4.55 -27.65
N TRP A 558 -1.55 5.11 -26.47
CA TRP A 558 -2.63 6.03 -26.16
C TRP A 558 -2.07 7.37 -25.71
N ARG A 559 -2.68 8.46 -26.18
CA ARG A 559 -2.48 9.80 -25.59
C ARG A 559 -3.55 10.02 -24.53
N ILE A 560 -3.12 10.53 -23.39
CA ILE A 560 -4.00 10.91 -22.28
C ILE A 560 -3.91 12.43 -22.14
N THR A 561 -4.96 13.13 -22.53
CA THR A 561 -4.95 14.60 -22.60
C THR A 561 -5.85 15.17 -21.50
N PRO A 562 -5.35 16.02 -20.59
CA PRO A 562 -6.19 16.64 -19.57
C PRO A 562 -7.22 17.57 -20.20
N VAL A 563 -8.46 17.48 -19.72
CA VAL A 563 -9.58 18.37 -20.08
C VAL A 563 -9.77 19.44 -19.02
N THR A 564 -9.63 19.07 -17.76
CA THR A 564 -9.68 20.00 -16.62
C THR A 564 -8.29 20.57 -16.33
N THR A 565 -8.23 21.84 -15.93
CA THR A 565 -6.97 22.53 -15.57
C THR A 565 -6.55 22.32 -14.12
N ALA A 566 -7.50 22.01 -13.23
CA ALA A 566 -7.23 21.72 -11.83
C ALA A 566 -6.71 20.29 -11.65
N THR A 567 -5.72 20.12 -10.76
CA THR A 567 -5.22 18.82 -10.32
C THR A 567 -6.10 18.28 -9.19
N GLY A 568 -6.63 17.07 -9.35
CA GLY A 568 -7.45 16.40 -8.34
C GLY A 568 -7.92 15.01 -8.78
N ASN A 569 -8.50 14.25 -7.86
CA ASN A 569 -8.96 12.89 -8.06
C ASN A 569 -10.18 12.75 -8.98
N ARG A 570 -10.79 13.89 -9.35
CA ARG A 570 -11.88 14.04 -10.32
C ARG A 570 -11.44 14.72 -11.63
N SER A 571 -10.12 14.90 -11.83
CA SER A 571 -9.60 15.44 -13.08
C SER A 571 -10.04 14.58 -14.26
N ARG A 572 -10.44 15.22 -15.35
CA ARG A 572 -10.98 14.55 -16.53
C ARG A 572 -9.97 14.55 -17.65
N TYR A 573 -9.95 13.45 -18.39
CA TYR A 573 -8.99 13.19 -19.46
C TYR A 573 -9.69 12.63 -20.70
N LEU A 574 -9.15 12.96 -21.87
CA LEU A 574 -9.44 12.25 -23.11
C LEU A 574 -8.43 11.12 -23.28
N LEU A 575 -8.93 9.94 -23.66
CA LEU A 575 -8.14 8.79 -24.05
C LEU A 575 -8.20 8.68 -25.58
N SER A 576 -7.07 8.82 -26.26
CA SER A 576 -7.04 8.81 -27.74
C SER A 576 -5.93 7.94 -28.32
N THR A 577 -6.18 7.37 -29.49
CA THR A 577 -5.21 6.61 -30.28
C THR A 577 -5.33 7.03 -31.74
N GLY A 578 -4.21 7.43 -32.34
CA GLY A 578 -4.22 8.17 -33.59
C GLY A 578 -5.02 9.48 -33.48
N ASP A 579 -5.99 9.67 -34.38
CA ASP A 579 -6.91 10.80 -34.44
C ASP A 579 -8.29 10.48 -33.82
N ARG A 580 -8.43 9.37 -33.08
CA ARG A 580 -9.71 8.93 -32.51
C ARG A 580 -9.73 8.95 -30.99
N ASN A 581 -10.83 9.39 -30.41
CA ASN A 581 -11.11 9.38 -28.97
C ASN A 581 -11.90 8.13 -28.58
N LEU A 582 -11.65 7.61 -27.38
CA LEU A 582 -12.47 6.60 -26.73
C LEU A 582 -13.72 7.24 -26.14
N VAL A 583 -14.88 6.81 -26.61
CA VAL A 583 -16.20 7.37 -26.30
C VAL A 583 -17.11 6.26 -25.77
N LEU A 584 -17.98 6.59 -24.81
CA LEU A 584 -19.08 5.72 -24.39
C LEU A 584 -20.39 6.20 -25.00
N ARG A 585 -20.86 5.53 -26.07
CA ARG A 585 -22.10 5.88 -26.76
C ARG A 585 -23.07 4.70 -26.71
N ASP A 586 -24.32 4.97 -26.33
CA ASP A 586 -25.39 3.96 -26.26
C ASP A 586 -24.98 2.69 -25.48
N GLY A 587 -24.22 2.87 -24.40
CA GLY A 587 -23.71 1.80 -23.53
C GLY A 587 -22.51 1.01 -24.07
N SER A 588 -21.96 1.36 -25.23
CA SER A 588 -20.83 0.69 -25.88
C SER A 588 -19.59 1.58 -25.97
N LEU A 589 -18.41 0.99 -25.79
CA LEU A 589 -17.14 1.68 -26.04
C LEU A 589 -16.83 1.73 -27.54
N THR A 590 -16.64 2.93 -28.05
CA THR A 590 -16.35 3.19 -29.47
C THR A 590 -15.17 4.14 -29.64
N LEU A 591 -14.50 4.07 -30.80
CA LEU A 591 -13.48 4.99 -31.24
C LEU A 591 -14.05 5.93 -32.30
N GLU A 592 -14.11 7.21 -31.99
CA GLU A 592 -14.68 8.25 -32.86
C GLU A 592 -13.65 9.30 -33.24
N PRO A 593 -13.73 9.90 -34.45
CA PRO A 593 -12.83 10.98 -34.87
C PRO A 593 -12.81 12.14 -33.85
N SER A 594 -11.61 12.62 -33.54
CA SER A 594 -11.42 13.69 -32.57
C SER A 594 -11.99 15.00 -33.10
N SER A 595 -12.77 15.70 -32.26
CA SER A 595 -13.30 17.03 -32.54
C SER A 595 -13.48 17.81 -31.23
N ALA A 596 -13.60 19.14 -31.33
CA ALA A 596 -13.90 19.98 -30.17
C ALA A 596 -15.25 19.60 -29.51
N ALA A 597 -16.24 19.19 -30.30
CA ALA A 597 -17.53 18.74 -29.80
C ALA A 597 -17.40 17.44 -28.98
N ILE A 598 -16.68 16.43 -29.49
CA ILE A 598 -16.42 15.19 -28.75
C ILE A 598 -15.61 15.46 -27.48
N ALA A 599 -14.61 16.34 -27.54
CA ALA A 599 -13.79 16.68 -26.36
C ALA A 599 -14.61 17.33 -25.23
N ALA A 600 -15.62 18.14 -25.57
CA ALA A 600 -16.48 18.81 -24.61
C ALA A 600 -17.55 17.89 -24.00
N ASP A 601 -17.87 16.78 -24.65
CA ASP A 601 -18.93 15.87 -24.21
C ASP A 601 -18.44 14.91 -23.10
N PRO A 602 -19.13 14.84 -21.93
CA PRO A 602 -18.77 13.94 -20.85
C PRO A 602 -18.68 12.46 -21.25
N ILE A 603 -19.31 12.02 -22.35
CA ILE A 603 -19.20 10.64 -22.83
C ILE A 603 -17.77 10.27 -23.27
N ALA A 604 -16.93 11.24 -23.64
CA ALA A 604 -15.55 11.06 -24.04
C ALA A 604 -14.54 11.36 -22.93
N GLN A 605 -15.03 11.80 -21.76
CA GLN A 605 -14.21 12.24 -20.64
C GLN A 605 -14.09 11.14 -19.59
N TRP A 606 -12.87 10.90 -19.12
CA TRP A 606 -12.52 9.81 -18.23
C TRP A 606 -11.80 10.32 -17.00
N ILE A 607 -12.14 9.81 -15.83
CA ILE A 607 -11.44 10.06 -14.57
C ILE A 607 -10.51 8.87 -14.31
N LEU A 608 -9.24 9.16 -14.02
CA LEU A 608 -8.25 8.16 -13.63
C LEU A 608 -8.26 8.01 -12.12
N SER A 609 -8.87 6.93 -11.61
CA SER A 609 -9.06 6.71 -10.17
C SER A 609 -8.08 5.66 -9.64
N THR A 610 -7.40 5.90 -8.51
CA THR A 610 -6.32 5.02 -8.02
C THR A 610 -6.22 5.00 -6.50
N THR A 611 -5.80 3.87 -5.92
CA THR A 611 -5.45 3.75 -4.49
C THR A 611 -3.98 4.11 -4.22
N GLY A 612 -3.21 4.46 -5.26
CA GLY A 612 -1.78 4.74 -5.14
C GLY A 612 -0.86 3.57 -5.51
N ASP A 613 -1.40 2.36 -5.71
CA ASP A 613 -0.66 1.13 -5.99
C ASP A 613 -0.15 0.97 -7.44
N GLY A 614 -0.19 2.04 -8.23
CA GLY A 614 0.24 2.04 -9.63
C GLY A 614 -0.81 1.53 -10.63
N THR A 615 -2.00 1.17 -10.16
CA THR A 615 -3.14 0.80 -11.01
C THR A 615 -4.26 1.84 -10.98
N TYR A 616 -5.09 1.84 -12.01
CA TYR A 616 -6.14 2.82 -12.21
C TYR A 616 -7.42 2.14 -12.68
N THR A 617 -8.58 2.62 -12.21
CA THR A 617 -9.84 2.46 -12.91
C THR A 617 -10.07 3.67 -13.81
N LEU A 618 -10.76 3.46 -14.94
CA LEU A 618 -11.09 4.49 -15.92
C LEU A 618 -12.59 4.76 -15.83
N VAL A 619 -12.98 5.77 -15.05
CA VAL A 619 -14.39 6.10 -14.77
C VAL A 619 -14.92 7.04 -15.85
N ASN A 620 -16.00 6.69 -16.54
CA ASN A 620 -16.63 7.58 -17.51
C ASN A 620 -17.39 8.72 -16.81
N ALA A 621 -17.15 9.97 -17.22
CA ALA A 621 -17.73 11.15 -16.56
C ALA A 621 -19.23 11.35 -16.82
N ALA A 622 -19.82 10.72 -17.85
CA ALA A 622 -21.26 10.81 -18.13
C ALA A 622 -22.08 9.77 -17.38
N THR A 623 -21.52 8.58 -17.17
CA THR A 623 -22.30 7.40 -16.71
C THR A 623 -21.78 6.78 -15.41
N GLY A 624 -20.57 7.13 -14.97
CA GLY A 624 -19.90 6.49 -13.84
C GLY A 624 -19.46 5.04 -14.07
N ARG A 625 -19.65 4.48 -15.28
CA ARG A 625 -19.22 3.11 -15.60
C ARG A 625 -17.71 3.06 -15.86
N LEU A 626 -17.11 1.91 -15.57
CA LEU A 626 -15.66 1.68 -15.72
C LEU A 626 -15.36 0.97 -17.03
N VAL A 627 -14.20 1.25 -17.63
CA VAL A 627 -13.64 0.40 -18.70
C VAL A 627 -13.38 -1.00 -18.14
N ASP A 628 -14.01 -2.01 -18.74
CA ASP A 628 -14.12 -3.37 -18.23
C ASP A 628 -13.76 -4.39 -19.31
N VAL A 629 -12.89 -5.36 -18.99
CA VAL A 629 -12.72 -6.53 -19.87
C VAL A 629 -13.88 -7.50 -19.64
N SER A 630 -14.77 -7.56 -20.63
CA SER A 630 -16.07 -8.21 -20.52
C SER A 630 -15.95 -9.68 -20.07
N GLY A 631 -16.75 -10.05 -19.07
CA GLY A 631 -16.80 -11.42 -18.57
C GLY A 631 -15.51 -11.92 -17.92
N HIS A 632 -14.66 -11.01 -17.41
CA HIS A 632 -13.36 -11.33 -16.82
C HIS A 632 -12.41 -12.08 -17.77
N ALA A 633 -12.60 -11.92 -19.09
CA ALA A 633 -11.82 -12.62 -20.09
C ALA A 633 -10.33 -12.20 -20.04
N THR A 634 -9.44 -13.16 -20.31
CA THR A 634 -7.99 -12.92 -20.34
C THR A 634 -7.36 -13.23 -21.70
N ALA A 635 -8.09 -13.86 -22.62
CA ALA A 635 -7.57 -14.25 -23.94
C ALA A 635 -7.25 -13.04 -24.83
N ASP A 636 -6.36 -13.23 -25.80
CA ASP A 636 -6.13 -12.23 -26.84
C ASP A 636 -7.41 -11.96 -27.64
N ALA A 637 -7.59 -10.71 -28.09
CA ALA A 637 -8.76 -10.18 -28.74
C ALA A 637 -10.07 -10.21 -27.92
N SER A 638 -10.00 -10.42 -26.60
CA SER A 638 -11.21 -10.37 -25.75
C SER A 638 -11.81 -8.96 -25.75
N PRO A 639 -13.15 -8.83 -25.86
CA PRO A 639 -13.82 -7.53 -25.94
C PRO A 639 -13.67 -6.71 -24.66
N VAL A 640 -13.54 -5.40 -24.83
CA VAL A 640 -13.55 -4.42 -23.75
C VAL A 640 -14.78 -3.54 -23.89
N GLY A 641 -15.57 -3.45 -22.82
CA GLY A 641 -16.78 -2.64 -22.75
C GLY A 641 -16.77 -1.76 -21.50
N THR A 642 -17.96 -1.48 -20.97
CA THR A 642 -18.09 -0.85 -19.66
C THR A 642 -18.98 -1.65 -18.72
N TRP A 643 -18.71 -1.55 -17.43
CA TRP A 643 -19.52 -2.16 -16.39
C TRP A 643 -19.62 -1.24 -15.16
N THR A 644 -20.60 -1.50 -14.29
CA THR A 644 -20.67 -0.79 -13.01
C THR A 644 -19.42 -1.09 -12.17
N PRO A 645 -18.98 -0.16 -11.29
CA PRO A 645 -17.84 -0.42 -10.42
C PRO A 645 -18.03 -1.69 -9.58
N SER A 646 -17.08 -2.63 -9.69
CA SER A 646 -17.13 -3.92 -8.98
C SER A 646 -15.88 -4.23 -8.15
N SER A 647 -14.89 -3.33 -8.16
CA SER A 647 -13.57 -3.50 -7.53
C SER A 647 -12.78 -4.72 -8.06
N ALA A 648 -13.20 -5.30 -9.18
CA ALA A 648 -12.56 -6.47 -9.78
C ALA A 648 -11.35 -6.11 -10.66
N ASN A 649 -10.41 -7.04 -10.79
CA ASN A 649 -9.15 -6.82 -11.52
C ASN A 649 -9.31 -6.62 -13.03
N ASN A 650 -10.43 -7.05 -13.64
CA ASN A 650 -10.74 -6.80 -15.06
C ASN A 650 -11.12 -5.33 -15.35
N GLN A 651 -11.34 -4.52 -14.31
CA GLN A 651 -11.61 -3.08 -14.41
C GLN A 651 -10.36 -2.22 -14.11
N ARG A 652 -9.24 -2.87 -13.76
CA ARG A 652 -8.01 -2.18 -13.36
C ARG A 652 -6.97 -2.21 -14.47
N TRP A 653 -6.29 -1.08 -14.65
CA TRP A 653 -5.34 -0.83 -15.71
C TRP A 653 -4.04 -0.28 -15.14
N THR A 654 -2.91 -0.75 -15.65
CA THR A 654 -1.61 -0.08 -15.47
C THR A 654 -1.44 0.93 -16.60
N ILE A 655 -1.02 2.15 -16.25
CA ILE A 655 -0.74 3.22 -17.21
C ILE A 655 0.79 3.37 -17.28
N ILE A 656 1.39 2.86 -18.35
CA ILE A 656 2.84 2.81 -18.53
C ILE A 656 3.24 3.92 -19.51
N ASP A 657 4.16 4.79 -19.10
CA ASP A 657 4.70 5.84 -19.98
C ASP A 657 5.69 5.23 -20.99
N GLU A 658 5.29 5.23 -22.26
CA GLU A 658 6.08 4.69 -23.38
C GLU A 658 6.71 5.83 -24.21
N THR A 659 6.85 7.01 -23.62
CA THR A 659 7.51 8.15 -24.26
C THR A 659 9.02 7.96 -24.24
N VAL A 660 9.61 7.81 -25.42
CA VAL A 660 11.07 7.74 -25.58
C VAL A 660 11.66 9.13 -25.33
N LEU A 661 12.42 9.27 -24.25
CA LEU A 661 13.05 10.54 -23.83
C LEU A 661 14.42 10.72 -24.49
N SER A 662 15.19 9.64 -24.61
CA SER A 662 16.51 9.62 -25.23
C SER A 662 16.88 8.18 -25.62
N THR A 663 18.12 7.97 -26.07
CA THR A 663 18.68 6.63 -26.29
C THR A 663 19.96 6.48 -25.52
N VAL A 664 20.25 5.28 -25.03
CA VAL A 664 21.56 4.92 -24.50
C VAL A 664 22.59 5.03 -25.63
N ASP A 665 23.76 5.59 -25.35
CA ASP A 665 24.85 5.65 -26.33
C ASP A 665 25.35 4.25 -26.68
N ALA A 666 25.52 3.99 -27.97
CA ALA A 666 26.15 2.77 -28.44
C ALA A 666 27.68 2.90 -28.31
N HIS A 667 28.26 2.32 -27.27
CA HIS A 667 29.71 2.27 -27.11
C HIS A 667 30.29 1.10 -27.90
N LEU A 668 31.17 1.40 -28.85
CA LEU A 668 31.79 0.42 -29.75
C LEU A 668 33.31 0.50 -29.67
N PHE A 669 33.96 -0.59 -30.03
CA PHE A 669 35.42 -0.67 -30.09
C PHE A 669 35.85 -1.27 -31.43
N THR A 670 36.92 -0.75 -32.01
CA THR A 670 37.57 -1.30 -33.20
C THR A 670 39.09 -1.15 -33.11
N THR A 671 39.81 -1.95 -33.88
CA THR A 671 41.27 -1.87 -34.00
C THR A 671 41.68 -0.96 -35.16
N PRO A 672 42.89 -0.35 -35.12
CA PRO A 672 43.37 0.48 -36.21
C PRO A 672 43.28 -0.20 -37.59
N GLY A 673 42.69 0.48 -38.57
CA GLY A 673 42.52 0.00 -39.95
C GLY A 673 41.24 -0.82 -40.22
N ALA A 674 40.50 -1.19 -39.18
CA ALA A 674 39.21 -1.87 -39.27
C ALA A 674 38.04 -0.89 -39.03
N PRO A 675 37.10 -0.72 -39.99
CA PRO A 675 35.90 0.08 -39.75
C PRO A 675 34.98 -0.61 -38.74
N PRO A 676 34.28 0.14 -37.87
CA PRO A 676 33.36 -0.45 -36.91
C PRO A 676 32.08 -0.98 -37.59
N VAL A 677 31.51 -2.05 -37.03
CA VAL A 677 30.15 -2.48 -37.35
C VAL A 677 29.19 -1.75 -36.40
N LEU A 678 28.36 -0.86 -36.94
CA LEU A 678 27.36 -0.15 -36.14
C LEU A 678 26.14 -1.04 -35.87
N PRO A 679 25.53 -0.97 -34.68
CA PRO A 679 24.36 -1.80 -34.36
C PRO A 679 23.15 -1.36 -35.17
N THR A 680 22.24 -2.28 -35.47
CA THR A 680 20.98 -1.97 -36.20
C THR A 680 19.90 -1.41 -35.28
N THR A 681 20.10 -1.47 -33.96
CA THR A 681 19.19 -0.90 -32.97
C THR A 681 19.93 -0.18 -31.84
N VAL A 682 19.21 0.64 -31.07
CA VAL A 682 19.67 1.27 -29.83
C VAL A 682 18.60 1.10 -28.74
N THR A 683 19.02 1.11 -27.48
CA THR A 683 18.11 1.03 -26.34
C THR A 683 17.50 2.41 -26.05
N PRO A 684 16.17 2.59 -26.17
CA PRO A 684 15.52 3.82 -25.75
C PRO A 684 15.51 3.95 -24.22
N VAL A 685 15.47 5.19 -23.75
CA VAL A 685 15.33 5.56 -22.34
C VAL A 685 13.94 6.14 -22.14
N TYR A 686 13.17 5.51 -21.26
CA TYR A 686 11.85 5.94 -20.81
C TYR A 686 11.93 6.56 -19.42
N ARG A 687 10.78 6.99 -18.88
CA ARG A 687 10.70 7.57 -17.52
C ARG A 687 11.12 6.58 -16.43
N ASP A 688 10.87 5.29 -16.62
CA ASP A 688 11.25 4.21 -15.71
C ASP A 688 12.64 3.61 -15.99
N GLY A 689 13.36 4.12 -16.99
CA GLY A 689 14.73 3.73 -17.31
C GLY A 689 14.94 3.23 -18.74
N ALA A 690 16.14 2.74 -19.01
CA ALA A 690 16.52 2.19 -20.31
C ALA A 690 15.97 0.77 -20.48
N ARG A 691 15.16 0.52 -21.52
CA ARG A 691 14.60 -0.81 -21.83
C ARG A 691 14.24 -0.92 -23.30
N GLY A 692 14.12 -2.14 -23.81
CA GLY A 692 13.70 -2.37 -25.19
C GLY A 692 14.76 -2.02 -26.24
N SER A 693 14.31 -1.87 -27.49
CA SER A 693 15.17 -1.73 -28.67
C SER A 693 14.43 -0.96 -29.76
N LEU A 694 15.07 0.06 -30.34
CA LEU A 694 14.55 0.82 -31.47
C LEU A 694 15.46 0.69 -32.70
N PRO A 695 14.89 0.55 -33.92
CA PRO A 695 15.68 0.59 -35.13
C PRO A 695 16.39 1.95 -35.27
N VAL A 696 17.67 1.93 -35.64
CA VAL A 696 18.49 3.12 -35.85
C VAL A 696 19.06 3.14 -37.26
N VAL A 697 19.05 4.32 -37.87
CA VAL A 697 19.76 4.59 -39.13
C VAL A 697 20.91 5.53 -38.82
N TRP A 698 22.14 5.07 -39.05
CA TRP A 698 23.35 5.85 -38.83
C TRP A 698 23.66 6.76 -40.01
N ARG A 699 24.22 7.94 -39.75
CA ARG A 699 24.82 8.75 -40.81
C ARG A 699 26.01 8.01 -41.44
N THR A 700 26.35 8.39 -42.67
CA THR A 700 27.49 7.80 -43.40
C THR A 700 28.75 7.82 -42.55
N LEU A 701 29.42 6.65 -42.47
CA LEU A 701 30.67 6.51 -41.74
C LEU A 701 31.75 7.47 -42.29
N PRO A 702 32.60 8.03 -41.42
CA PRO A 702 33.79 8.75 -41.86
C PRO A 702 34.69 7.91 -42.80
N PRO A 703 35.48 8.56 -43.67
CA PRO A 703 36.42 7.89 -44.57
C PRO A 703 37.36 6.94 -43.84
N ARG A 704 37.80 5.87 -44.51
CA ARG A 704 38.57 4.78 -43.89
C ARG A 704 39.80 5.25 -43.12
N GLN A 705 40.44 6.33 -43.58
CA GLN A 705 41.62 6.94 -42.94
C GLN A 705 41.37 7.35 -41.48
N ARG A 706 40.13 7.69 -41.10
CA ARG A 706 39.78 8.07 -39.72
C ARG A 706 39.88 6.92 -38.73
N TRP A 707 39.91 5.66 -39.20
CA TRP A 707 40.05 4.47 -38.36
C TRP A 707 41.50 3.97 -38.28
N ASN A 708 42.45 4.61 -38.95
CA ASN A 708 43.84 4.14 -39.01
C ASN A 708 44.67 4.55 -37.78
N ALA A 709 44.19 5.52 -37.01
CA ALA A 709 44.89 6.04 -35.82
C ALA A 709 44.04 5.81 -34.57
N PRO A 710 44.67 5.52 -33.42
CA PRO A 710 43.97 5.46 -32.14
C PRO A 710 43.25 6.77 -31.81
N GLY A 711 42.11 6.67 -31.14
CA GLY A 711 41.28 7.81 -30.75
C GLY A 711 39.79 7.49 -30.68
N THR A 712 38.97 8.49 -30.35
CA THR A 712 37.52 8.34 -30.27
C THR A 712 36.84 9.04 -31.45
N VAL A 713 35.94 8.32 -32.12
CA VAL A 713 35.11 8.83 -33.22
C VAL A 713 33.65 8.73 -32.80
N THR A 714 32.90 9.82 -32.94
CA THR A 714 31.45 9.82 -32.70
C THR A 714 30.69 9.77 -34.02
N VAL A 715 29.77 8.82 -34.16
CA VAL A 715 28.83 8.74 -35.29
C VAL A 715 27.42 9.02 -34.79
N LEU A 716 26.73 9.93 -35.45
CA LEU A 716 25.33 10.27 -35.12
C LEU A 716 24.39 9.38 -35.93
N GLY A 717 23.30 8.98 -35.30
CA GLY A 717 22.22 8.23 -35.93
C GLY A 717 20.85 8.78 -35.54
N THR A 718 19.83 8.22 -36.18
CA THR A 718 18.43 8.56 -35.92
C THR A 718 17.67 7.27 -35.63
N ALA A 719 17.23 7.10 -34.38
CA ALA A 719 16.30 6.06 -33.99
C ALA A 719 14.86 6.47 -34.33
N THR A 720 14.00 5.49 -34.61
CA THR A 720 12.57 5.73 -34.89
C THR A 720 11.72 4.95 -33.90
N ASP A 721 10.82 5.64 -33.19
CA ASP A 721 9.88 5.00 -32.27
C ASP A 721 8.66 4.40 -33.03
N PRO A 722 7.78 3.63 -32.35
CA PRO A 722 6.60 3.03 -32.99
C PRO A 722 5.65 4.03 -33.64
N LEU A 723 5.64 5.28 -33.17
CA LEU A 723 4.81 6.36 -33.73
C LEU A 723 5.50 7.08 -34.90
N GLY A 724 6.67 6.62 -35.32
CA GLY A 724 7.47 7.24 -36.38
C GLY A 724 8.28 8.46 -35.94
N ARG A 725 8.26 8.82 -34.64
CA ARG A 725 9.03 9.96 -34.12
C ARG A 725 10.51 9.63 -34.17
N LYS A 726 11.30 10.63 -34.55
CA LYS A 726 12.75 10.52 -34.71
C LYS A 726 13.45 10.96 -33.43
N VAL A 727 14.29 10.09 -32.87
CA VAL A 727 15.09 10.34 -31.66
C VAL A 727 16.56 10.28 -32.03
N ARG A 728 17.36 11.22 -31.53
CA ARG A 728 18.80 11.23 -31.80
C ARG A 728 19.47 10.03 -31.13
N ALA A 729 20.27 9.30 -31.90
CA ALA A 729 21.14 8.25 -31.41
C ALA A 729 22.62 8.66 -31.60
N ARG A 730 23.49 8.11 -30.75
CA ARG A 730 24.93 8.35 -30.80
C ARG A 730 25.68 7.03 -30.62
N ALA A 731 26.63 6.79 -31.51
CA ALA A 731 27.63 5.74 -31.36
C ALA A 731 28.98 6.39 -31.03
N VAL A 732 29.60 5.94 -29.94
CA VAL A 732 30.92 6.36 -29.50
C VAL A 732 31.89 5.22 -29.78
N ILE A 733 32.68 5.36 -30.83
CA ILE A 733 33.62 4.33 -31.29
C ILE A 733 35.01 4.66 -30.79
N THR A 734 35.60 3.75 -30.03
CA THR A 734 37.00 3.84 -29.60
C THR A 734 37.86 2.99 -30.52
N VAL A 735 38.88 3.61 -31.11
CA VAL A 735 39.92 2.96 -31.91
C VAL A 735 41.15 2.82 -31.02
N ASP A 736 41.55 1.59 -30.71
CA ASP A 736 42.80 1.30 -29.98
C ASP A 736 43.27 -0.12 -30.30
N THR A 737 44.52 -0.43 -29.99
CA THR A 737 45.08 -1.77 -30.09
C THR A 737 45.08 -2.39 -28.70
N VAL A 738 44.32 -3.47 -28.49
CA VAL A 738 44.34 -4.20 -27.22
C VAL A 738 45.70 -4.89 -27.05
N VAL A 739 46.40 -4.57 -25.97
CA VAL A 739 47.72 -5.12 -25.65
C VAL A 739 47.70 -6.10 -24.48
N ALA A 740 46.67 -6.03 -23.64
CA ALA A 740 46.50 -6.91 -22.48
C ALA A 740 45.03 -7.07 -22.12
N THR A 741 44.73 -8.00 -21.21
CA THR A 741 43.44 -8.09 -20.53
C THR A 741 43.65 -7.97 -19.03
N GLU A 742 42.65 -7.45 -18.34
CA GLU A 742 42.62 -7.49 -16.89
C GLU A 742 42.08 -8.82 -16.40
N PRO A 743 42.61 -9.36 -15.28
CA PRO A 743 42.00 -10.50 -14.63
C PRO A 743 40.55 -10.20 -14.24
N ALA A 744 39.62 -10.98 -14.77
CA ALA A 744 38.24 -10.96 -14.30
C ALA A 744 38.14 -11.59 -12.91
N ARG A 745 36.96 -11.55 -12.30
CA ARG A 745 36.67 -12.18 -11.01
C ARG A 745 35.40 -13.01 -11.08
N ALA A 746 35.37 -14.10 -10.34
CA ALA A 746 34.19 -14.94 -10.14
C ALA A 746 34.19 -15.52 -8.72
N LYS A 747 33.05 -16.05 -8.28
CA LYS A 747 32.93 -16.72 -6.98
C LYS A 747 32.44 -18.15 -7.11
N ALA A 748 32.88 -18.98 -6.19
CA ALA A 748 32.39 -20.34 -5.98
C ALA A 748 32.45 -20.69 -4.48
N TYR A 749 32.00 -21.88 -4.14
CA TYR A 749 32.22 -22.53 -2.85
C TYR A 749 32.76 -23.94 -3.09
N PRO A 750 33.31 -24.64 -2.08
CA PRO A 750 33.78 -26.01 -2.26
C PRO A 750 32.71 -26.92 -2.87
N GLY A 751 33.00 -27.53 -4.03
CA GLY A 751 32.06 -28.35 -4.81
C GLY A 751 31.07 -27.57 -5.71
N GLY A 752 30.98 -26.24 -5.55
CA GLY A 752 30.15 -25.36 -6.36
C GLY A 752 30.80 -24.97 -7.70
N ARG A 753 29.98 -24.54 -8.65
CA ARG A 753 30.43 -24.03 -9.96
C ARG A 753 30.50 -22.51 -9.95
N PRO A 754 31.60 -21.89 -10.40
CA PRO A 754 31.65 -20.44 -10.54
C PRO A 754 30.83 -19.98 -11.73
N ASP A 755 30.11 -18.88 -11.56
CA ASP A 755 29.55 -18.13 -12.67
C ASP A 755 30.68 -17.32 -13.33
N LEU A 756 31.20 -17.83 -14.44
CA LEU A 756 32.32 -17.23 -15.14
C LEU A 756 31.81 -16.10 -16.07
N PRO A 757 32.45 -14.92 -16.05
CA PRO A 757 31.97 -13.80 -16.86
C PRO A 757 32.15 -14.10 -18.35
N ALA A 758 31.14 -13.78 -19.14
CA ALA A 758 31.17 -13.96 -20.59
C ALA A 758 32.14 -13.00 -21.31
N THR A 759 32.66 -12.00 -20.61
CA THR A 759 33.63 -11.02 -21.13
C THR A 759 34.76 -10.74 -20.14
N VAL A 760 35.90 -10.27 -20.65
CA VAL A 760 36.98 -9.66 -19.86
C VAL A 760 37.25 -8.23 -20.34
N THR A 761 37.83 -7.40 -19.48
CA THR A 761 38.25 -6.05 -19.88
C THR A 761 39.57 -6.12 -20.62
N GLY A 762 39.56 -5.87 -21.93
CA GLY A 762 40.75 -5.59 -22.72
C GLY A 762 41.28 -4.18 -22.44
N VAL A 763 42.60 -4.06 -22.31
CA VAL A 763 43.31 -2.80 -22.13
C VAL A 763 44.04 -2.45 -23.42
N GLY A 764 43.66 -1.32 -23.99
CA GLY A 764 44.27 -0.72 -25.17
C GLY A 764 45.62 -0.11 -24.86
N ALA A 765 46.49 -0.04 -25.87
CA ALA A 765 47.82 0.57 -25.77
C ALA A 765 47.75 2.04 -25.33
N HIS A 766 46.62 2.71 -25.50
CA HIS A 766 46.42 4.12 -25.15
C HIS A 766 45.40 4.28 -24.01
N GLY A 767 45.19 3.21 -23.23
CA GLY A 767 44.36 3.22 -22.03
C GLY A 767 42.88 2.98 -22.27
N ALA A 768 42.44 2.69 -23.51
CA ALA A 768 41.06 2.29 -23.76
C ALA A 768 40.72 1.00 -23.00
N ARG A 769 39.50 0.92 -22.45
CA ARG A 769 39.02 -0.26 -21.73
C ARG A 769 37.77 -0.78 -22.44
N VAL A 770 37.81 -2.03 -22.89
CA VAL A 770 36.74 -2.61 -23.72
C VAL A 770 36.35 -4.00 -23.21
N PRO A 771 35.05 -4.32 -23.07
CA PRO A 771 34.64 -5.69 -22.81
C PRO A 771 34.86 -6.57 -24.05
N LEU A 772 35.60 -7.66 -23.89
CA LEU A 772 35.92 -8.62 -24.95
C LEU A 772 35.30 -9.98 -24.62
N PRO A 773 34.55 -10.61 -25.54
CA PRO A 773 34.07 -11.98 -25.36
C PRO A 773 35.23 -12.91 -25.05
N VAL A 774 35.06 -13.77 -24.04
CA VAL A 774 36.09 -14.69 -23.59
C VAL A 774 35.60 -16.13 -23.63
N THR A 775 36.47 -17.02 -24.07
CA THR A 775 36.29 -18.47 -23.91
C THR A 775 37.22 -18.95 -22.82
N TRP A 776 36.65 -19.43 -21.72
CA TRP A 776 37.42 -19.98 -20.60
C TRP A 776 37.86 -21.42 -20.89
N SER A 777 39.04 -21.77 -20.40
CA SER A 777 39.45 -23.18 -20.33
C SER A 777 38.55 -23.95 -19.34
N ALA A 778 38.57 -25.28 -19.42
CA ALA A 778 37.77 -26.12 -18.52
C ALA A 778 38.14 -25.82 -17.05
N PRO A 779 37.16 -25.47 -16.20
CA PRO A 779 37.45 -25.13 -14.80
C PRO A 779 37.91 -26.38 -14.03
N PRO A 780 38.88 -26.26 -13.11
CA PRO A 780 39.24 -27.33 -12.19
C PRO A 780 38.10 -27.60 -11.19
N ALA A 781 38.17 -28.70 -10.45
CA ALA A 781 37.33 -28.89 -9.27
C ALA A 781 37.78 -27.91 -8.16
N TYR A 782 36.86 -27.09 -7.67
CA TYR A 782 37.08 -26.19 -6.54
C TYR A 782 36.74 -26.92 -5.24
N ASP A 783 37.67 -27.68 -4.69
CA ASP A 783 37.47 -28.57 -3.55
C ASP A 783 37.73 -27.93 -2.18
N ARG A 784 38.35 -26.74 -2.17
CA ARG A 784 38.72 -26.01 -0.94
C ARG A 784 38.58 -24.50 -1.10
N THR A 785 38.48 -23.79 0.02
CA THR A 785 38.48 -22.33 0.03
C THR A 785 39.83 -21.75 -0.41
N GLY A 786 39.80 -20.56 -1.00
CA GLY A 786 41.00 -19.87 -1.53
C GLY A 786 40.72 -19.14 -2.84
N VAL A 787 41.77 -18.61 -3.49
CA VAL A 787 41.65 -17.94 -4.78
C VAL A 787 42.42 -18.70 -5.85
N PHE A 788 41.71 -19.06 -6.93
CA PHE A 788 42.22 -19.85 -8.04
C PHE A 788 42.26 -18.99 -9.30
N THR A 789 43.26 -19.20 -10.16
CA THR A 789 43.32 -18.51 -11.45
C THR A 789 42.97 -19.49 -12.55
N LEU A 790 41.96 -19.15 -13.36
CA LEU A 790 41.58 -19.87 -14.56
C LEU A 790 41.96 -19.05 -15.79
N VAL A 791 42.55 -19.71 -16.79
CA VAL A 791 42.94 -19.05 -18.05
C VAL A 791 41.83 -19.13 -19.08
N GLY A 792 41.79 -18.16 -19.97
CA GLY A 792 40.86 -18.07 -21.09
C GLY A 792 41.49 -17.35 -22.27
N THR A 793 40.75 -17.27 -23.36
CA THR A 793 41.16 -16.55 -24.58
C THR A 793 40.07 -15.55 -24.94
N ALA A 794 40.42 -14.27 -25.00
CA ALA A 794 39.50 -13.20 -25.38
C ALA A 794 39.60 -12.89 -26.87
N ALA A 795 38.46 -12.79 -27.54
CA ALA A 795 38.37 -12.48 -28.96
C ALA A 795 38.40 -10.97 -29.20
N LEU A 796 39.20 -10.54 -30.18
CA LEU A 796 39.28 -9.14 -30.63
C LEU A 796 38.45 -8.89 -31.89
N PRO A 797 37.98 -7.65 -32.11
CA PRO A 797 37.42 -7.25 -33.40
C PRO A 797 38.45 -7.44 -34.52
N GLY A 798 38.09 -8.23 -35.55
CA GLY A 798 38.98 -8.62 -36.64
C GLY A 798 39.47 -10.08 -36.58
N GLY A 799 39.12 -10.84 -35.53
CA GLY A 799 39.31 -12.29 -35.46
C GLY A 799 40.59 -12.77 -34.77
N SER A 800 41.49 -11.86 -34.39
CA SER A 800 42.63 -12.18 -33.51
C SER A 800 42.19 -12.40 -32.05
N THR A 801 43.06 -12.96 -31.22
CA THR A 801 42.78 -13.22 -29.81
C THR A 801 43.88 -12.71 -28.89
N VAL A 802 43.55 -12.47 -27.62
CA VAL A 802 44.51 -12.14 -26.55
C VAL A 802 44.28 -13.04 -25.34
N PRO A 803 45.32 -13.41 -24.57
CA PRO A 803 45.16 -14.19 -23.35
C PRO A 803 44.26 -13.47 -22.33
N ALA A 804 43.47 -14.23 -21.58
CA ALA A 804 42.58 -13.75 -20.52
C ALA A 804 42.74 -14.59 -19.25
N THR A 805 42.47 -14.00 -18.09
CA THR A 805 42.47 -14.72 -16.80
C THR A 805 41.26 -14.32 -15.95
N VAL A 806 40.79 -15.22 -15.10
CA VAL A 806 39.78 -14.95 -14.07
C VAL A 806 40.26 -15.49 -12.73
N ARG A 807 40.11 -14.68 -11.68
CA ARG A 807 40.38 -15.03 -10.29
C ARG A 807 39.09 -15.51 -9.64
N VAL A 808 38.97 -16.82 -9.45
CA VAL A 808 37.83 -17.47 -8.82
C VAL A 808 38.07 -17.53 -7.31
N GLN A 809 37.28 -16.79 -6.54
CA GLN A 809 37.30 -16.86 -5.09
C GLN A 809 36.36 -17.95 -4.61
N VAL A 810 36.90 -18.91 -3.87
CA VAL A 810 36.17 -20.01 -3.27
C VAL A 810 36.03 -19.76 -1.77
N THR A 811 34.80 -19.61 -1.29
CA THR A 811 34.48 -19.31 0.11
C THR A 811 33.59 -20.39 0.71
N THR A 812 33.52 -20.46 2.03
CA THR A 812 32.45 -21.23 2.70
C THR A 812 31.08 -20.73 2.22
N PRO A 813 30.15 -21.62 1.85
CA PRO A 813 28.85 -21.18 1.36
C PRO A 813 27.96 -20.64 2.49
N VAL A 814 27.10 -19.69 2.15
CA VAL A 814 25.96 -19.24 2.97
C VAL A 814 24.66 -19.65 2.29
N VAL A 815 23.62 -19.91 3.07
CA VAL A 815 22.30 -20.28 2.54
C VAL A 815 21.44 -19.02 2.44
N VAL A 816 20.84 -18.78 1.27
CA VAL A 816 19.95 -17.64 1.03
C VAL A 816 18.59 -18.12 0.51
N ASN A 817 17.55 -17.33 0.76
CA ASN A 817 16.22 -17.57 0.21
C ASN A 817 16.13 -17.00 -1.21
N ALA A 818 16.18 -17.86 -2.23
CA ALA A 818 16.03 -17.48 -3.62
C ALA A 818 14.56 -17.27 -4.05
N ALA A 819 13.57 -17.55 -3.21
CA ALA A 819 12.17 -17.32 -3.57
C ALA A 819 11.88 -15.83 -3.77
N THR A 820 12.53 -14.95 -3.00
CA THR A 820 12.35 -13.49 -3.04
C THR A 820 13.16 -12.81 -4.15
N ASP A 821 13.87 -13.57 -4.99
CA ASP A 821 14.74 -12.99 -6.00
C ASP A 821 13.94 -12.29 -7.11
N PRO A 822 14.43 -11.16 -7.65
CA PRO A 822 13.82 -10.51 -8.79
C PRO A 822 13.65 -11.47 -9.99
N GLY A 823 12.43 -11.54 -10.52
CA GLY A 823 12.11 -12.37 -11.69
C GLY A 823 11.63 -13.78 -11.37
N VAL A 824 11.59 -14.17 -10.09
CA VAL A 824 10.87 -15.38 -9.66
C VAL A 824 9.38 -15.21 -9.94
N ARG A 825 8.73 -16.27 -10.46
CA ARG A 825 7.30 -16.28 -10.70
C ARG A 825 6.65 -17.40 -9.91
N ALA A 826 5.79 -17.02 -8.96
CA ALA A 826 4.96 -17.96 -8.23
C ALA A 826 3.61 -18.14 -8.93
N SER A 827 3.12 -19.37 -8.97
CA SER A 827 1.80 -19.73 -9.49
C SER A 827 1.25 -20.92 -8.75
N ALA A 828 -0.07 -21.12 -8.83
CA ALA A 828 -0.75 -22.27 -8.24
C ALA A 828 -1.77 -22.85 -9.22
N THR A 829 -2.09 -24.13 -9.08
CA THR A 829 -3.14 -24.80 -9.89
C THR A 829 -4.53 -24.23 -9.61
N TYR A 830 -4.76 -23.74 -8.40
CA TYR A 830 -5.93 -22.99 -8.01
C TYR A 830 -5.55 -21.94 -6.96
N THR A 831 -6.31 -20.86 -6.88
CA THR A 831 -6.17 -19.84 -5.82
C THR A 831 -7.56 -19.33 -5.49
N GLU A 832 -7.87 -19.24 -4.19
CA GLU A 832 -9.09 -18.63 -3.68
C GLU A 832 -9.17 -17.16 -4.15
N SER A 833 -10.38 -16.70 -4.50
CA SER A 833 -10.61 -15.30 -4.88
C SER A 833 -10.15 -14.35 -3.76
N GLY A 834 -9.38 -13.33 -4.11
CA GLY A 834 -8.78 -12.38 -3.16
C GLY A 834 -7.36 -12.72 -2.69
N TYR A 835 -6.84 -13.90 -3.05
CA TYR A 835 -5.44 -14.29 -2.78
C TYR A 835 -4.63 -14.35 -4.07
N SER A 836 -3.30 -14.42 -3.93
CA SER A 836 -2.37 -14.56 -5.04
C SER A 836 -1.22 -15.48 -4.63
N ALA A 837 -0.81 -16.39 -5.52
CA ALA A 837 0.40 -17.18 -5.31
C ALA A 837 1.66 -16.28 -5.22
N ASP A 838 1.63 -15.07 -5.77
CA ASP A 838 2.73 -14.12 -5.72
C ASP A 838 3.03 -13.62 -4.29
N ARG A 839 2.06 -13.70 -3.37
CA ARG A 839 2.30 -13.35 -1.96
C ARG A 839 3.13 -14.38 -1.22
N LEU A 840 3.32 -15.59 -1.76
CA LEU A 840 4.06 -16.68 -1.12
C LEU A 840 5.58 -16.48 -1.07
N HIS A 841 6.10 -15.40 -1.66
CA HIS A 841 7.52 -15.07 -1.65
C HIS A 841 7.77 -13.60 -1.31
N ASN A 842 6.85 -12.98 -0.55
CA ASN A 842 6.98 -11.58 -0.15
C ASN A 842 7.80 -11.40 1.15
N GLY A 843 8.24 -12.51 1.76
CA GLY A 843 9.02 -12.51 3.00
C GLY A 843 8.20 -12.40 4.28
N VAL A 844 6.85 -12.41 4.20
CA VAL A 844 5.96 -12.32 5.36
C VAL A 844 5.47 -13.72 5.75
N THR A 845 6.10 -14.32 6.76
CA THR A 845 5.82 -15.72 7.15
C THR A 845 4.54 -15.92 7.95
N THR A 846 3.92 -14.86 8.47
CA THR A 846 2.79 -14.95 9.42
C THR A 846 1.42 -14.72 8.78
N GLU A 847 1.38 -14.17 7.56
CA GLU A 847 0.11 -13.87 6.90
C GLU A 847 -0.57 -15.10 6.29
N LYS A 848 -1.84 -14.97 5.93
CA LYS A 848 -2.51 -15.91 5.02
C LYS A 848 -2.24 -15.45 3.59
N ALA A 849 -1.06 -15.73 3.04
CA ALA A 849 -0.69 -15.27 1.71
C ALA A 849 -1.49 -15.95 0.59
N TRP A 850 -1.76 -17.25 0.74
CA TRP A 850 -2.46 -18.06 -0.24
C TRP A 850 -3.42 -19.05 0.40
N SER A 851 -4.46 -19.40 -0.35
CA SER A 851 -5.48 -20.37 0.03
C SER A 851 -6.02 -21.09 -1.20
N ASN A 852 -6.32 -22.39 -1.08
CA ASN A 852 -7.08 -23.14 -2.08
C ASN A 852 -8.55 -23.38 -1.72
N TRP A 853 -9.08 -22.63 -0.75
CA TRP A 853 -10.48 -22.78 -0.37
C TRP A 853 -11.40 -22.50 -1.57
N ARG A 854 -12.36 -23.41 -1.77
CA ARG A 854 -13.42 -23.29 -2.78
C ARG A 854 -14.77 -23.60 -2.14
N SER A 855 -15.83 -22.89 -2.54
CA SER A 855 -17.20 -23.24 -2.15
C SER A 855 -17.63 -24.56 -2.80
N GLY A 856 -18.38 -25.40 -2.06
CA GLY A 856 -18.76 -26.74 -2.52
C GLY A 856 -17.62 -27.76 -2.41
N THR A 857 -17.30 -28.45 -3.51
CA THR A 857 -16.26 -29.49 -3.56
C THR A 857 -14.88 -28.87 -3.33
N LYS A 858 -14.28 -29.19 -2.18
CA LYS A 858 -12.92 -28.77 -1.81
C LYS A 858 -11.88 -29.44 -2.71
N ASN A 859 -10.82 -28.71 -3.04
CA ASN A 859 -9.68 -29.28 -3.74
C ASN A 859 -8.89 -30.15 -2.77
N SER A 860 -8.76 -31.44 -3.08
CA SER A 860 -7.98 -32.39 -2.30
C SER A 860 -6.48 -32.26 -2.53
N THR A 861 -6.07 -31.63 -3.63
CA THR A 861 -4.68 -31.36 -3.96
C THR A 861 -4.55 -30.08 -4.77
N ASP A 862 -3.46 -29.36 -4.56
CA ASP A 862 -3.03 -28.25 -5.39
C ASP A 862 -1.50 -28.18 -5.40
N THR A 863 -0.95 -27.51 -6.41
CA THR A 863 0.49 -27.28 -6.51
C THR A 863 0.83 -25.80 -6.32
N LEU A 864 1.97 -25.54 -5.69
CA LEU A 864 2.61 -24.23 -5.64
C LEU A 864 3.90 -24.31 -6.45
N THR A 865 4.01 -23.50 -7.50
CA THR A 865 5.11 -23.55 -8.46
C THR A 865 5.88 -22.25 -8.46
N PHE A 866 7.19 -22.34 -8.27
CA PHE A 866 8.14 -21.23 -8.30
C PHE A 866 9.08 -21.43 -9.49
N LEU A 867 8.97 -20.57 -10.49
CA LEU A 867 9.90 -20.53 -11.62
C LEU A 867 11.02 -19.54 -11.32
N LEU A 868 12.26 -20.02 -11.35
CA LEU A 868 13.46 -19.23 -11.13
C LEU A 868 13.90 -18.58 -12.45
N PRO A 869 14.49 -17.37 -12.42
CA PRO A 869 14.94 -16.68 -13.63
C PRO A 869 16.12 -17.37 -14.32
N ALA A 870 16.85 -18.23 -13.61
CA ALA A 870 17.96 -19.02 -14.13
C ALA A 870 18.13 -20.32 -13.33
N ARG A 871 18.71 -21.34 -13.96
CA ARG A 871 19.06 -22.61 -13.32
C ARG A 871 20.11 -22.41 -12.23
N ARG A 872 19.86 -22.98 -11.06
CA ARG A 872 20.76 -22.92 -9.90
C ARG A 872 20.59 -24.12 -8.96
N ASP A 873 21.49 -24.25 -8.00
CA ASP A 873 21.37 -25.23 -6.93
C ASP A 873 20.29 -24.79 -5.94
N VAL A 874 19.41 -25.71 -5.56
CA VAL A 874 18.39 -25.51 -4.52
C VAL A 874 18.47 -26.70 -3.58
N ALA A 875 18.88 -26.47 -2.32
CA ALA A 875 19.11 -27.52 -1.35
C ALA A 875 17.81 -27.98 -0.68
N SER A 876 16.92 -27.04 -0.38
CA SER A 876 15.63 -27.34 0.26
C SER A 876 14.60 -26.26 -0.01
N ALA A 877 13.33 -26.59 0.21
CA ALA A 877 12.26 -25.60 0.35
C ALA A 877 11.80 -25.56 1.81
N THR A 878 11.37 -24.42 2.32
CA THR A 878 10.67 -24.31 3.61
C THR A 878 9.30 -23.71 3.40
N VAL A 879 8.28 -24.39 3.90
CA VAL A 879 6.88 -23.98 3.78
C VAL A 879 6.39 -23.53 5.14
N HIS A 880 6.00 -22.26 5.23
CA HIS A 880 5.35 -21.68 6.40
C HIS A 880 3.84 -21.81 6.21
N PHE A 881 3.23 -22.81 6.84
CA PHE A 881 1.79 -22.99 6.76
C PHE A 881 1.05 -21.93 7.59
N HIS A 882 -0.15 -21.57 7.15
CA HIS A 882 -1.06 -20.71 7.91
C HIS A 882 -2.18 -21.56 8.53
N ARG A 883 -2.70 -21.14 9.69
CA ARG A 883 -3.84 -21.79 10.35
C ARG A 883 -5.00 -20.81 10.36
N ASP A 884 -6.00 -21.08 9.53
CA ASP A 884 -7.17 -20.24 9.34
C ASP A 884 -8.25 -20.63 10.35
N GLY A 885 -8.42 -19.80 11.38
CA GLY A 885 -9.30 -20.07 12.51
C GLY A 885 -8.83 -21.25 13.38
N ASN A 886 -9.78 -22.10 13.78
CA ASN A 886 -9.55 -23.18 14.74
C ASN A 886 -9.31 -24.56 14.09
N ALA A 887 -9.24 -24.65 12.76
CA ALA A 887 -9.02 -25.90 12.04
C ALA A 887 -7.61 -25.96 11.46
N ASP A 888 -7.11 -27.17 11.23
CA ASP A 888 -5.79 -27.40 10.62
C ASP A 888 -5.87 -27.23 9.09
N THR A 889 -6.16 -26.00 8.66
CA THR A 889 -6.38 -25.60 7.26
C THR A 889 -5.07 -25.49 6.48
N TYR A 890 -4.25 -26.53 6.57
CA TYR A 890 -2.98 -26.66 5.90
C TYR A 890 -2.78 -28.12 5.46
N ALA A 891 -1.77 -28.39 4.65
CA ALA A 891 -1.61 -29.68 4.01
C ALA A 891 -1.47 -30.84 5.03
N GLN A 892 -1.98 -32.03 4.67
CA GLN A 892 -1.73 -33.28 5.38
C GLN A 892 -0.38 -33.89 4.98
N SER A 893 -0.01 -33.73 3.71
CA SER A 893 1.28 -34.11 3.18
C SER A 893 1.71 -33.15 2.08
N LEU A 894 3.02 -33.11 1.83
CA LEU A 894 3.58 -32.47 0.65
C LEU A 894 4.78 -33.24 0.13
N ARG A 895 5.06 -33.06 -1.16
CA ARG A 895 6.33 -33.45 -1.79
C ARG A 895 6.78 -32.35 -2.74
N ALA A 896 8.06 -32.37 -3.10
CA ALA A 896 8.61 -31.46 -4.09
C ALA A 896 8.95 -32.17 -5.40
N GLU A 897 8.80 -31.42 -6.48
CA GLU A 897 9.28 -31.72 -7.82
C GLU A 897 10.16 -30.57 -8.31
N VAL A 898 11.10 -30.86 -9.20
CA VAL A 898 11.95 -29.85 -9.84
C VAL A 898 11.93 -29.98 -11.35
N ARG A 899 12.27 -28.92 -12.07
CA ARG A 899 12.47 -29.00 -13.53
C ARG A 899 13.84 -29.53 -13.89
N ASP A 900 13.87 -30.59 -14.69
CA ASP A 900 15.09 -31.17 -15.27
C ASP A 900 15.64 -30.35 -16.45
N ALA A 901 16.74 -30.78 -17.08
CA ALA A 901 17.38 -30.11 -18.23
C ALA A 901 16.46 -29.88 -19.45
N THR A 902 15.46 -30.73 -19.64
CA THR A 902 14.49 -30.65 -20.75
C THR A 902 13.29 -29.76 -20.40
N GLY A 903 13.18 -29.36 -19.14
CA GLY A 903 12.08 -28.57 -18.61
C GLY A 903 10.91 -29.42 -18.10
N ALA A 904 11.07 -30.74 -18.04
CA ALA A 904 10.10 -31.67 -17.48
C ALA A 904 10.19 -31.67 -15.94
N TRP A 905 9.06 -31.89 -15.28
CA TRP A 905 9.00 -31.95 -13.82
C TRP A 905 9.27 -33.37 -13.32
N VAL A 906 10.25 -33.52 -12.43
CA VAL A 906 10.67 -34.80 -11.87
C VAL A 906 10.60 -34.77 -10.34
N PRO A 907 10.28 -35.89 -9.67
CA PRO A 907 10.27 -35.97 -8.21
C PRO A 907 11.62 -35.56 -7.61
N ALA A 908 11.57 -34.70 -6.60
CA ALA A 908 12.74 -34.14 -5.93
C ALA A 908 12.73 -34.36 -4.42
N SER A 909 11.66 -34.91 -3.84
CA SER A 909 11.65 -35.35 -2.46
C SER A 909 10.75 -36.57 -2.32
N ASP A 910 10.94 -37.31 -1.23
CA ASP A 910 9.90 -38.22 -0.74
C ASP A 910 8.67 -37.43 -0.28
N GLU A 911 7.56 -38.12 -0.07
CA GLU A 911 6.38 -37.52 0.54
C GLU A 911 6.60 -37.29 2.04
N ILE A 912 6.33 -36.06 2.49
CA ILE A 912 6.47 -35.62 3.87
C ILE A 912 5.09 -35.47 4.47
N SER A 913 4.84 -36.20 5.57
CA SER A 913 3.62 -36.02 6.36
C SER A 913 3.73 -34.77 7.24
N VAL A 914 2.68 -33.96 7.25
CA VAL A 914 2.58 -32.74 8.03
C VAL A 914 1.70 -33.01 9.26
N PRO A 915 2.21 -32.85 10.49
CA PRO A 915 1.43 -33.09 11.70
C PRO A 915 0.31 -32.04 11.88
N GLY A 916 -0.84 -32.47 12.41
CA GLY A 916 -1.91 -31.56 12.84
C GLY A 916 -1.57 -30.89 14.18
N GLY A 917 -2.17 -29.73 14.47
CA GLY A 917 -1.93 -29.00 15.71
C GLY A 917 -1.94 -27.47 15.61
N SER A 918 -1.66 -26.83 16.75
CA SER A 918 -1.49 -25.37 16.85
C SER A 918 -0.19 -25.07 17.58
N PRO A 919 0.67 -24.16 17.06
CA PRO A 919 0.50 -23.37 15.84
C PRO A 919 0.64 -24.18 14.54
N ALA A 920 0.33 -23.59 13.39
CA ALA A 920 0.63 -24.22 12.10
C ALA A 920 2.14 -24.53 11.98
N PRO A 921 2.50 -25.71 11.42
CA PRO A 921 3.89 -26.12 11.35
C PRO A 921 4.66 -25.37 10.25
N VAL A 922 5.97 -25.24 10.47
CA VAL A 922 6.93 -24.88 9.41
C VAL A 922 7.61 -26.16 8.95
N VAL A 923 7.55 -26.47 7.65
CA VAL A 923 8.05 -27.74 7.11
C VAL A 923 9.19 -27.51 6.14
N ALA A 924 10.35 -28.07 6.44
CA ALA A 924 11.48 -28.14 5.52
C ALA A 924 11.36 -29.37 4.63
N VAL A 925 11.45 -29.16 3.32
CA VAL A 925 11.43 -30.19 2.28
C VAL A 925 12.84 -30.29 1.70
N PRO A 926 13.65 -31.28 2.08
CA PRO A 926 14.93 -31.51 1.44
C PRO A 926 14.69 -31.89 -0.02
N LEU A 927 15.46 -31.28 -0.91
CA LEU A 927 15.48 -31.70 -2.31
C LEU A 927 16.63 -32.71 -2.48
N SER A 928 16.37 -33.81 -3.18
CA SER A 928 17.37 -34.83 -3.54
C SER A 928 18.49 -34.18 -4.35
N ALA A 929 19.64 -34.86 -4.51
CA ALA A 929 20.83 -34.30 -5.16
C ALA A 929 20.58 -33.94 -6.64
N VAL A 930 20.02 -32.75 -6.86
CA VAL A 930 19.76 -32.13 -8.16
C VAL A 930 20.95 -31.25 -8.50
N THR A 931 21.51 -31.39 -9.70
CA THR A 931 22.70 -30.65 -10.10
C THR A 931 22.45 -29.19 -10.48
N THR A 932 21.21 -28.80 -10.85
CA THR A 932 20.65 -27.43 -10.91
C THR A 932 19.18 -27.51 -11.37
N THR A 933 18.33 -26.56 -10.99
CA THR A 933 16.96 -26.42 -11.53
C THR A 933 16.56 -24.97 -11.76
N ASP A 934 15.63 -24.71 -12.69
CA ASP A 934 14.97 -23.42 -12.90
C ASP A 934 13.52 -23.39 -12.39
N GLY A 935 13.08 -24.44 -11.69
CA GLY A 935 11.72 -24.46 -11.13
C GLY A 935 11.57 -25.45 -10.00
N VAL A 936 10.88 -25.05 -8.95
CA VAL A 936 10.48 -25.88 -7.81
C VAL A 936 8.96 -25.91 -7.73
N ARG A 937 8.39 -27.10 -7.60
CA ARG A 937 6.95 -27.29 -7.46
C ARG A 937 6.64 -28.13 -6.23
N LEU A 938 5.87 -27.57 -5.33
CA LEU A 938 5.33 -28.27 -4.17
C LEU A 938 3.98 -28.86 -4.55
N VAL A 939 3.83 -30.17 -4.41
CA VAL A 939 2.56 -30.88 -4.57
C VAL A 939 2.00 -31.09 -3.17
N LEU A 940 0.89 -30.42 -2.85
CA LEU A 940 0.29 -30.46 -1.53
C LEU A 940 -1.02 -31.25 -1.55
N THR A 941 -1.23 -32.05 -0.51
CA THR A 941 -2.45 -32.82 -0.29
C THR A 941 -3.20 -32.25 0.90
N ALA A 942 -4.46 -31.86 0.71
CA ALA A 942 -5.30 -31.30 1.77
C ALA A 942 -5.74 -32.39 2.74
N ARG A 943 -5.99 -32.01 4.01
CA ARG A 943 -6.69 -32.89 4.95
C ARG A 943 -8.14 -33.16 4.47
N PRO A 944 -8.70 -34.35 4.68
CA PRO A 944 -10.06 -34.67 4.24
C PRO A 944 -11.09 -33.62 4.71
N GLY A 945 -11.87 -33.07 3.78
CA GLY A 945 -12.91 -32.07 4.06
C GLY A 945 -12.41 -30.65 4.37
N LEU A 946 -11.10 -30.42 4.40
CA LEU A 946 -10.48 -29.12 4.66
C LEU A 946 -9.83 -28.53 3.39
N TRP A 947 -9.17 -27.40 3.56
CA TRP A 947 -8.41 -26.67 2.54
C TRP A 947 -7.01 -26.37 3.06
N ILE A 948 -6.14 -25.87 2.20
CA ILE A 948 -4.74 -25.56 2.44
C ILE A 948 -4.57 -24.05 2.41
N THR A 949 -3.90 -23.52 3.43
CA THR A 949 -3.46 -22.13 3.53
C THR A 949 -1.97 -22.08 3.83
N VAL A 950 -1.27 -21.19 3.16
CA VAL A 950 0.20 -21.04 3.24
C VAL A 950 0.51 -19.55 3.38
N GLY A 951 1.44 -19.23 4.28
CA GLY A 951 1.94 -17.88 4.49
C GLY A 951 3.15 -17.55 3.62
N GLU A 952 4.14 -18.43 3.54
CA GLU A 952 5.37 -18.17 2.78
C GLU A 952 6.03 -19.48 2.34
N VAL A 953 6.71 -19.45 1.20
CA VAL A 953 7.61 -20.52 0.74
C VAL A 953 8.99 -19.92 0.50
N GLN A 954 9.99 -20.51 1.15
CA GLN A 954 11.39 -20.14 1.00
C GLN A 954 12.12 -21.22 0.20
N LEU A 955 12.98 -20.83 -0.73
CA LEU A 955 13.82 -21.73 -1.52
C LEU A 955 15.28 -21.52 -1.12
N HIS A 956 15.87 -22.48 -0.42
CA HIS A 956 17.19 -22.35 0.18
C HIS A 956 18.29 -22.74 -0.80
N THR A 957 19.09 -21.77 -1.22
CA THR A 957 20.18 -21.98 -2.18
C THR A 957 21.53 -21.71 -1.54
N PRO A 958 22.50 -22.63 -1.63
CA PRO A 958 23.88 -22.35 -1.23
C PRO A 958 24.49 -21.33 -2.20
N THR A 959 25.12 -20.30 -1.64
CA THR A 959 25.80 -19.24 -2.40
C THR A 959 27.17 -18.98 -1.79
N PRO A 960 28.16 -18.52 -2.58
CA PRO A 960 29.46 -18.15 -2.03
C PRO A 960 29.33 -17.06 -0.95
N GLY A 961 29.88 -17.29 0.25
CA GLY A 961 29.98 -16.27 1.30
C GLY A 961 30.93 -15.11 0.97
N GLN A 962 31.09 -14.20 1.93
CA GLN A 962 32.07 -13.12 1.88
C GLN A 962 33.36 -13.54 2.62
N SER A 963 34.51 -13.08 2.15
CA SER A 963 35.79 -13.38 2.79
C SER A 963 36.28 -12.26 3.71
N SER A 964 36.93 -12.66 4.80
CA SER A 964 37.64 -11.79 5.74
C SER A 964 39.12 -11.55 5.37
N ASP A 965 39.60 -12.06 4.24
CA ASP A 965 41.02 -11.94 3.86
C ASP A 965 41.35 -10.51 3.37
N ALA A 966 42.01 -9.75 4.23
CA ALA A 966 42.51 -8.41 3.92
C ALA A 966 43.99 -8.38 3.48
N ALA A 967 44.60 -9.50 3.09
CA ALA A 967 46.00 -9.53 2.67
C ALA A 967 46.22 -9.12 1.21
N LEU A 968 47.38 -8.55 0.89
CA LEU A 968 47.87 -8.38 -0.47
C LEU A 968 48.54 -9.67 -0.98
N SER A 969 48.40 -9.95 -2.28
CA SER A 969 49.18 -10.99 -2.98
C SER A 969 50.35 -10.40 -3.77
N ALA A 970 50.32 -9.11 -4.12
CA ALA A 970 51.43 -8.42 -4.76
C ALA A 970 51.42 -6.92 -4.40
N LEU A 971 52.62 -6.34 -4.34
CA LEU A 971 52.86 -4.92 -4.15
C LEU A 971 53.99 -4.47 -5.07
N SER A 972 53.80 -3.37 -5.78
CA SER A 972 54.77 -2.81 -6.73
C SER A 972 54.79 -1.29 -6.70
N VAL A 973 55.91 -0.72 -7.12
CA VAL A 973 56.16 0.72 -7.25
C VAL A 973 56.58 0.99 -8.69
N ASP A 974 55.87 1.87 -9.40
CA ASP A 974 56.10 2.20 -10.81
C ASP A 974 56.19 0.95 -11.71
N GLY A 975 55.37 -0.07 -11.41
CA GLY A 975 55.36 -1.35 -12.12
C GLY A 975 56.48 -2.33 -11.71
N VAL A 976 57.38 -1.96 -10.81
CA VAL A 976 58.45 -2.84 -10.29
C VAL A 976 58.01 -3.45 -8.96
N ALA A 977 58.04 -4.78 -8.85
CA ALA A 977 57.66 -5.48 -7.62
C ALA A 977 58.54 -5.06 -6.43
N VAL A 978 57.93 -4.86 -5.27
CA VAL A 978 58.67 -4.56 -4.03
C VAL A 978 59.53 -5.78 -3.65
N PRO A 979 60.87 -5.64 -3.57
CA PRO A 979 61.75 -6.77 -3.30
C PRO A 979 61.44 -7.44 -1.96
N GLY A 980 61.35 -8.78 -1.96
CA GLY A 980 61.09 -9.56 -0.75
C GLY A 980 59.67 -9.42 -0.17
N PHE A 981 58.71 -8.93 -0.96
CA PHE A 981 57.32 -8.80 -0.52
C PHE A 981 56.75 -10.13 -0.01
N THR A 982 56.24 -10.12 1.22
CA THR A 982 55.43 -11.19 1.80
C THR A 982 54.14 -10.63 2.42
N PRO A 983 52.98 -11.32 2.31
CA PRO A 983 51.70 -10.76 2.73
C PRO A 983 51.59 -10.36 4.20
N ASP A 984 52.44 -10.92 5.08
CA ASP A 984 52.42 -10.70 6.53
C ASP A 984 53.40 -9.62 7.01
N VAL A 985 54.31 -9.17 6.15
CA VAL A 985 55.16 -8.01 6.43
C VAL A 985 54.42 -6.75 6.00
N LEU A 986 54.21 -5.82 6.94
CA LEU A 986 53.42 -4.62 6.73
C LEU A 986 54.24 -3.37 6.42
N ASP A 987 55.54 -3.34 6.71
CA ASP A 987 56.40 -2.19 6.45
C ASP A 987 57.52 -2.55 5.46
N TYR A 988 57.62 -1.78 4.37
CA TYR A 988 58.63 -1.95 3.32
C TYR A 988 59.43 -0.67 3.12
N THR A 989 60.66 -0.83 2.66
CA THR A 989 61.51 0.28 2.24
C THR A 989 61.95 0.07 0.80
N VAL A 990 61.74 1.08 -0.05
CA VAL A 990 62.06 1.03 -1.49
C VAL A 990 63.08 2.11 -1.82
N SER A 991 64.12 1.75 -2.59
CA SER A 991 65.15 2.66 -3.08
C SER A 991 64.65 3.48 -4.26
N ALA A 992 63.74 4.41 -3.98
CA ALA A 992 63.18 5.37 -4.92
C ALA A 992 62.80 6.65 -4.17
N ARG A 993 62.78 7.81 -4.85
CA ARG A 993 62.40 9.09 -4.22
C ARG A 993 60.90 9.21 -3.98
N THR A 994 60.12 8.73 -4.93
CA THR A 994 58.65 8.62 -4.99
C THR A 994 58.30 7.59 -6.06
N GLY A 995 57.09 7.04 -6.04
CA GLY A 995 56.57 6.22 -7.14
C GLY A 995 55.09 5.90 -6.94
N GLU A 996 54.41 5.50 -8.01
CA GLU A 996 53.01 5.07 -8.01
C GLU A 996 52.90 3.64 -7.47
N LEU A 997 52.03 3.44 -6.47
CA LEU A 997 51.80 2.11 -5.89
C LEU A 997 50.71 1.38 -6.66
N ALA A 998 51.03 0.17 -7.12
CA ALA A 998 50.04 -0.80 -7.56
C ALA A 998 50.06 -2.00 -6.60
N ALA A 999 48.87 -2.35 -6.09
CA ALA A 999 48.70 -3.39 -5.10
C ALA A 999 47.55 -4.33 -5.51
N THR A 1000 47.80 -5.63 -5.46
CA THR A 1000 46.83 -6.66 -5.81
C THR A 1000 46.37 -7.34 -4.54
N PRO A 1001 45.08 -7.26 -4.16
CA PRO A 1001 44.59 -7.96 -2.99
C PRO A 1001 44.54 -9.47 -3.27
N ARG A 1002 44.81 -10.29 -2.25
CA ARG A 1002 44.71 -11.74 -2.35
C ARG A 1002 43.27 -12.18 -2.60
N ASP A 1003 42.32 -11.52 -1.94
CA ASP A 1003 40.91 -11.59 -2.27
C ASP A 1003 40.57 -10.61 -3.43
N PRO A 1004 40.10 -11.07 -4.60
CA PRO A 1004 39.70 -10.19 -5.70
C PRO A 1004 38.47 -9.30 -5.42
N TYR A 1005 37.76 -9.49 -4.30
CA TYR A 1005 36.63 -8.68 -3.85
C TYR A 1005 36.97 -7.75 -2.67
N ALA A 1006 38.17 -7.82 -2.11
CA ALA A 1006 38.63 -6.89 -1.08
C ALA A 1006 38.83 -5.47 -1.65
N GLY A 1007 38.45 -4.46 -0.86
CA GLY A 1007 38.67 -3.06 -1.19
C GLY A 1007 40.13 -2.67 -0.97
N VAL A 1008 40.72 -1.92 -1.90
CA VAL A 1008 42.10 -1.41 -1.77
C VAL A 1008 42.08 0.10 -1.93
N SER A 1009 42.73 0.81 -1.00
CA SER A 1009 42.94 2.24 -1.06
C SER A 1009 44.41 2.57 -0.86
N THR A 1010 44.90 3.61 -1.53
CA THR A 1010 46.28 4.06 -1.40
C THR A 1010 46.29 5.52 -0.94
N ALA A 1011 47.23 5.87 -0.06
CA ALA A 1011 47.47 7.23 0.37
C ALA A 1011 48.97 7.50 0.39
N GLN A 1012 49.40 8.64 -0.15
CA GLN A 1012 50.82 8.99 -0.23
C GLN A 1012 51.06 10.39 0.31
N THR A 1013 51.83 10.51 1.39
CA THR A 1013 52.24 11.80 1.96
C THR A 1013 53.61 12.21 1.42
N ARG A 1014 53.63 13.29 0.64
CA ARG A 1014 54.87 13.83 0.04
C ARG A 1014 55.87 14.35 1.08
N ALA A 1015 55.39 14.81 2.24
CA ALA A 1015 56.22 15.33 3.33
C ALA A 1015 57.09 14.25 3.99
N ASP A 1016 56.53 13.05 4.20
CA ASP A 1016 57.16 12.00 5.02
C ASP A 1016 57.74 10.85 4.18
N ARG A 1017 57.78 11.00 2.85
CA ARG A 1017 58.23 9.97 1.90
C ARG A 1017 57.65 8.59 2.20
N THR A 1018 56.39 8.57 2.59
CA THR A 1018 55.69 7.36 3.00
C THR A 1018 54.40 7.25 2.21
N ALA A 1019 54.10 6.04 1.77
CA ALA A 1019 52.81 5.70 1.21
C ALA A 1019 52.21 4.50 1.94
N THR A 1020 50.89 4.46 2.05
CA THR A 1020 50.14 3.39 2.68
C THR A 1020 49.17 2.78 1.69
N VAL A 1021 49.07 1.46 1.70
CA VAL A 1021 48.03 0.69 1.03
C VAL A 1021 47.16 0.06 2.10
N THR A 1022 45.90 0.46 2.17
CA THR A 1022 44.93 -0.12 3.10
C THR A 1022 44.01 -1.04 2.33
N VAL A 1023 44.01 -2.32 2.73
CA VAL A 1023 43.14 -3.36 2.20
C VAL A 1023 42.04 -3.64 3.22
N THR A 1024 40.79 -3.58 2.81
CA THR A 1024 39.61 -3.91 3.61
C THR A 1024 39.01 -5.18 3.04
N SER A 1025 38.77 -6.19 3.87
CA SER A 1025 38.16 -7.45 3.45
C SER A 1025 36.77 -7.24 2.85
N GLU A 1026 36.30 -8.19 2.05
CA GLU A 1026 34.98 -8.09 1.39
C GLU A 1026 33.83 -7.93 2.40
N ASP A 1027 33.87 -8.71 3.48
CA ASP A 1027 32.91 -8.63 4.59
C ASP A 1027 33.10 -7.40 5.50
N ARG A 1028 34.15 -6.60 5.23
CA ARG A 1028 34.60 -5.45 6.03
C ARG A 1028 34.98 -5.75 7.47
N SER A 1029 35.09 -7.03 7.85
CA SER A 1029 35.42 -7.43 9.22
C SER A 1029 36.90 -7.24 9.56
N GLN A 1030 37.76 -7.16 8.55
CA GLN A 1030 39.21 -6.99 8.70
C GLN A 1030 39.73 -5.86 7.82
N THR A 1031 40.79 -5.20 8.29
CA THR A 1031 41.54 -4.22 7.51
C THR A 1031 43.03 -4.42 7.78
N ARG A 1032 43.85 -4.39 6.74
CA ARG A 1032 45.31 -4.51 6.82
C ARG A 1032 45.96 -3.35 6.07
N THR A 1033 46.92 -2.68 6.70
CA THR A 1033 47.61 -1.53 6.12
C THR A 1033 49.08 -1.85 5.90
N TYR A 1034 49.54 -1.74 4.66
CA TYR A 1034 50.92 -1.87 4.24
C TYR A 1034 51.54 -0.48 4.07
N ARG A 1035 52.71 -0.23 4.66
CA ARG A 1035 53.43 1.04 4.59
C ARG A 1035 54.69 0.87 3.76
N VAL A 1036 54.89 1.74 2.77
CA VAL A 1036 56.07 1.79 1.91
C VAL A 1036 56.82 3.11 2.16
N ARG A 1037 58.06 3.01 2.63
CA ARG A 1037 58.97 4.15 2.88
C ARG A 1037 59.95 4.30 1.72
N PHE A 1038 60.00 5.49 1.14
CA PHE A 1038 60.87 5.83 0.02
C PHE A 1038 62.22 6.37 0.52
N ARG A 1039 63.32 5.68 0.20
CA ARG A 1039 64.68 6.10 0.55
C ARG A 1039 65.47 6.54 -0.68
N ARG A 1040 66.40 7.46 -0.42
CA ARG A 1040 67.27 8.07 -1.45
C ARG A 1040 68.31 7.09 -1.94
#